data_AF-K3WT96-F1
#
_entry.id   AF-K3WT96-F1
#
_cell.length_a   1.000
_cell.length_b   1.000
_cell.length_c   1.000
_cell.angle_alpha   90.00
_cell.angle_beta   90.00
_cell.angle_gamma   90.00
#
_symmetry.space_group_name_H-M   'P 1'
#
loop_
_entity.id
_entity.type
_entity.pdbx_description
1 polymer ?
#
loop_
_entity_poly.entity_id
_entity_poly.type
_entity_poly.pdbx_seq_one_letter_code
_entity_poly.pdbx_strand_id
1 'polypeptide(L)'
;MELCDDSAGATRIGECGNVRVVVRPLADDDVAYVDVRIGASVMFDVILHFGDGDEDDARFVHIQRCLHDFVQLEHNLHREHGGNKSDLETLPTVVEGIRAYVAQKKKQREQQQCSEVNKSLLYPAHLVEPRFAWQLETYLASLITHKSANVRVSQALQRFLHGDIADRVTLGGDVAQERHRERYAHLVETLLATDDARANDVGDERVASGCSVEHTVPVQCVDAGDGDEASTYLVLWKFASRGDRVMFAARFVQENASLCSVDEADAADPYSAVDPYQSTIDAWGESISSRRDSNEDDDDEVVLSIQDGPLSQFMVQYRTQYAFSGDEAATPQEFVYGHFVATSPGALSLEWSNEDSSSVLSKPLAFHVHVVPLAQAGNTGKELIEVFDRKRGAQGQDGGEDESSWVPRLIVRSTMKSLDDVVFASSDDKQMSMPVIENSMHHHQSSFTNETETQMQRLREEKHFHEQRAAELEERVSHLEEALHEAKKELKKAQDDIEISGEIYKASLETIAQLEMHKPVASLSTQEEKAESVVMTDVGDCPRGLNGAFDAKEYQRVVDLCTTFQEQCLWRSIEVAESEKRNLSLDAKLTQVTRENAELVAQVEARNALVIDLRTQNQTLKAHKSLLVQEVKKLQPFSQINVAALVQDAQEARMMQRSLQAQLNAASMRIDPASLSPVPAETTLKDEEEESEPGFVVIESKDHSNDDKTMARS
;
A
#
# COMPACT_ATOMS: atom_id res chain seq x y z
N MET A 1 41.63 10.80 11.60
CA MET A 1 43.03 10.37 11.37
C MET A 1 42.95 8.99 10.77
N GLU A 2 43.60 8.82 9.62
CA GLU A 2 43.51 7.72 8.67
C GLU A 2 43.67 6.33 9.29
N LEU A 3 42.95 5.35 8.71
CA LEU A 3 43.40 4.02 8.29
C LEU A 3 42.25 3.02 8.36
N CYS A 4 41.63 2.77 7.21
CA CYS A 4 41.16 1.45 6.74
C CYS A 4 40.75 1.60 5.27
N ASP A 5 41.74 1.86 4.41
CA ASP A 5 41.73 1.39 3.03
C ASP A 5 42.25 -0.05 3.04
N ASP A 6 41.45 -0.97 2.50
CA ASP A 6 41.79 -1.77 1.32
C ASP A 6 41.09 -3.13 1.31
N SER A 7 40.27 -3.31 0.28
CA SER A 7 40.24 -4.51 -0.55
C SER A 7 39.85 -5.84 0.12
N ALA A 8 38.54 -6.08 0.23
CA ALA A 8 38.01 -7.44 0.23
C ALA A 8 37.01 -7.59 -0.93
N GLY A 9 37.55 -7.91 -2.11
CA GLY A 9 36.91 -8.82 -3.07
C GLY A 9 35.53 -8.45 -3.61
N ALA A 10 35.35 -7.26 -4.18
CA ALA A 10 34.33 -7.07 -5.20
C ALA A 10 34.84 -7.77 -6.48
N THR A 11 34.50 -9.05 -6.64
CA THR A 11 34.73 -9.77 -7.89
C THR A 11 34.01 -8.99 -8.99
N ARG A 12 34.76 -8.27 -9.84
CA ARG A 12 34.22 -7.60 -11.02
C ARG A 12 33.65 -8.67 -11.95
N ILE A 13 32.34 -8.86 -11.86
CA ILE A 13 31.55 -9.63 -12.82
C ILE A 13 31.63 -8.88 -14.15
N GLY A 14 31.91 -9.62 -15.23
CA GLY A 14 32.39 -9.11 -16.51
C GLY A 14 31.50 -8.04 -17.17
N GLU A 15 32.17 -7.16 -17.90
CA GLU A 15 31.65 -6.02 -18.65
C GLU A 15 30.56 -6.44 -19.65
N CYS A 16 29.30 -6.36 -19.22
CA CYS A 16 28.14 -6.20 -20.08
C CYS A 16 27.38 -4.95 -19.63
N GLY A 17 27.97 -3.79 -19.95
CA GLY A 17 27.39 -2.47 -19.73
C GLY A 17 27.42 -2.01 -18.27
N ASN A 18 27.53 -0.70 -18.06
CA ASN A 18 27.44 -0.06 -16.75
C ASN A 18 25.99 -0.04 -16.20
N VAL A 19 25.23 -1.11 -16.44
CA VAL A 19 23.87 -1.27 -15.91
C VAL A 19 23.99 -1.72 -14.46
N ARG A 20 23.53 -0.86 -13.54
CA ARG A 20 23.34 -1.24 -12.14
C ARG A 20 21.86 -1.48 -11.90
N VAL A 21 21.58 -2.54 -11.15
CA VAL A 21 20.25 -2.87 -10.66
C VAL A 21 20.24 -2.54 -9.18
N VAL A 22 19.17 -1.93 -8.70
CA VAL A 22 18.91 -1.72 -7.28
C VAL A 22 17.51 -2.24 -6.99
N VAL A 23 17.37 -3.12 -6.00
CA VAL A 23 16.06 -3.60 -5.56
C VAL A 23 15.79 -3.11 -4.15
N ARG A 24 14.64 -2.46 -3.92
CA ARG A 24 14.25 -1.95 -2.59
C ARG A 24 12.87 -2.49 -2.21
N PRO A 25 12.67 -2.93 -0.95
CA PRO A 25 11.34 -3.27 -0.48
C PRO A 25 10.50 -1.98 -0.40
N LEU A 26 9.25 -2.02 -0.87
CA LEU A 26 8.28 -0.98 -0.55
C LEU A 26 7.88 -1.17 0.92
N ALA A 27 7.89 -0.09 1.71
CA ALA A 27 7.41 -0.15 3.08
C ALA A 27 5.91 -0.54 3.07
N ASP A 28 5.55 -1.59 3.82
CA ASP A 28 4.16 -1.96 4.13
C ASP A 28 3.57 -0.88 5.06
N ASP A 29 3.39 0.35 4.58
CA ASP A 29 3.06 1.47 5.48
C ASP A 29 1.60 1.47 5.96
N ASP A 30 0.66 0.69 5.38
CA ASP A 30 -0.74 0.70 5.85
C ASP A 30 -1.61 -0.56 5.59
N VAL A 31 -1.06 -1.67 5.07
CA VAL A 31 -1.89 -2.85 4.75
C VAL A 31 -2.08 -3.74 5.99
N ALA A 32 -2.99 -3.34 6.87
CA ALA A 32 -3.40 -4.09 8.07
C ALA A 32 -4.09 -5.44 7.76
N TYR A 33 -4.30 -5.78 6.49
CA TYR A 33 -5.04 -6.98 6.05
C TYR A 33 -4.31 -7.70 4.91
N VAL A 34 -3.11 -8.21 5.18
CA VAL A 34 -2.47 -9.18 4.27
C VAL A 34 -3.07 -10.55 4.56
N ASP A 35 -4.00 -10.99 3.71
CA ASP A 35 -4.49 -12.37 3.69
C ASP A 35 -3.28 -13.32 3.59
N VAL A 36 -3.26 -14.36 4.42
CA VAL A 36 -2.12 -15.30 4.60
C VAL A 36 -1.87 -16.13 3.34
N ARG A 37 -2.76 -16.05 2.35
CA ARG A 37 -2.64 -16.69 1.05
C ARG A 37 -1.64 -15.95 0.17
N ILE A 38 -0.37 -16.30 0.38
CA ILE A 38 0.79 -16.10 -0.51
C ILE A 38 1.34 -14.67 -0.45
N GLY A 39 2.67 -14.53 -0.45
CA GLY A 39 3.41 -13.26 -0.45
C GLY A 39 3.22 -12.36 -1.70
N ALA A 40 2.04 -12.43 -2.33
CA ALA A 40 1.61 -11.66 -3.48
C ALA A 40 1.59 -10.14 -3.22
N SER A 41 1.44 -9.71 -1.97
CA SER A 41 1.34 -8.28 -1.64
C SER A 41 2.67 -7.58 -1.41
N VAL A 42 3.79 -8.31 -1.26
CA VAL A 42 5.09 -7.67 -0.97
C VAL A 42 5.67 -7.11 -2.27
N MET A 43 5.64 -5.79 -2.38
CA MET A 43 6.14 -5.04 -3.54
C MET A 43 7.61 -4.64 -3.35
N PHE A 44 8.33 -4.64 -4.46
CA PHE A 44 9.72 -4.18 -4.55
C PHE A 44 9.86 -3.18 -5.68
N ASP A 45 10.58 -2.09 -5.44
CA ASP A 45 11.07 -1.23 -6.50
C ASP A 45 12.33 -1.83 -7.11
N VAL A 46 12.30 -2.05 -8.41
CA VAL A 46 13.43 -2.44 -9.25
C VAL A 46 13.86 -1.21 -10.03
N ILE A 47 15.04 -0.69 -9.72
CA ILE A 47 15.61 0.50 -10.35
C ILE A 47 16.80 0.05 -11.20
N LEU A 48 16.72 0.28 -12.50
CA LEU A 48 17.85 0.10 -13.43
C LEU A 48 18.45 1.47 -13.71
N HIS A 49 19.78 1.59 -13.65
CA HIS A 49 20.44 2.81 -14.10
C HIS A 49 21.71 2.50 -14.88
N PHE A 50 22.00 3.33 -15.88
CA PHE A 50 23.19 3.21 -16.71
C PHE A 50 24.17 4.30 -16.30
N GLY A 51 25.28 3.91 -15.67
CA GLY A 51 26.29 4.85 -15.17
C GLY A 51 27.48 4.96 -16.12
N ASP A 52 27.33 5.69 -17.22
CA ASP A 52 28.46 6.00 -18.11
C ASP A 52 29.05 7.37 -17.77
N GLY A 53 29.79 7.44 -16.66
CA GLY A 53 30.77 8.49 -16.36
C GLY A 53 30.28 9.90 -16.03
N ASP A 54 29.21 10.40 -16.66
CA ASP A 54 28.69 11.75 -16.46
C ASP A 54 27.40 11.69 -15.62
N GLU A 55 27.49 12.14 -14.37
CA GLU A 55 26.36 12.15 -13.41
C GLU A 55 25.14 12.93 -13.94
N ASP A 56 25.37 13.90 -14.83
CA ASP A 56 24.32 14.78 -15.39
C ASP A 56 23.42 14.10 -16.45
N ASP A 57 23.83 12.96 -17.01
CA ASP A 57 23.08 12.20 -18.03
C ASP A 57 22.56 10.85 -17.51
N ALA A 58 22.58 10.65 -16.19
CA ALA A 58 22.02 9.45 -15.57
C ALA A 58 20.54 9.30 -15.90
N ARG A 59 20.17 8.15 -16.47
CA ARG A 59 18.76 7.78 -16.69
C ARG A 59 18.41 6.57 -15.84
N PHE A 60 17.18 6.58 -15.34
CA PHE A 60 16.67 5.56 -14.43
C PHE A 60 15.45 4.88 -15.03
N VAL A 61 15.34 3.57 -14.91
CA VAL A 61 14.12 2.83 -15.21
C VAL A 61 13.61 2.34 -13.87
N HIS A 62 12.44 2.83 -13.45
CA HIS A 62 11.80 2.41 -12.22
C HIS A 62 10.62 1.49 -12.53
N ILE A 63 10.60 0.34 -11.87
CA ILE A 63 9.65 -0.73 -12.11
C ILE A 63 9.24 -1.28 -10.75
N GLN A 64 7.95 -1.52 -10.53
CA GLN A 64 7.48 -2.17 -9.32
C GLN A 64 7.13 -3.63 -9.60
N ARG A 65 7.63 -4.54 -8.77
CA ARG A 65 7.44 -5.99 -8.91
C ARG A 65 7.08 -6.62 -7.58
N CYS A 66 6.10 -7.51 -7.61
CA CYS A 66 5.79 -8.36 -6.47
C CYS A 66 6.68 -9.60 -6.45
N LEU A 67 6.72 -10.31 -5.33
CA LEU A 67 7.46 -11.59 -5.22
C LEU A 67 7.05 -12.62 -6.29
N HIS A 68 5.77 -12.64 -6.63
CA HIS A 68 5.23 -13.56 -7.63
C HIS A 68 5.85 -13.31 -9.02
N ASP A 69 6.12 -12.06 -9.39
CA ASP A 69 6.74 -11.72 -10.67
C ASP A 69 8.14 -12.32 -10.81
N PHE A 70 8.90 -12.40 -9.70
CA PHE A 70 10.22 -13.04 -9.69
C PHE A 70 10.13 -14.56 -9.86
N VAL A 71 9.15 -15.20 -9.20
CA VAL A 71 8.87 -16.64 -9.38
C VAL A 71 8.47 -16.91 -10.84
N GLN A 72 7.62 -16.07 -11.41
CA GLN A 72 7.16 -16.19 -12.78
C GLN A 72 8.29 -15.95 -13.78
N LEU A 73 9.17 -14.98 -13.53
CA LEU A 73 10.38 -14.76 -14.32
C LEU A 73 11.25 -16.01 -14.34
N GLU A 74 11.55 -16.58 -13.17
CA GLU A 74 12.35 -17.81 -13.07
C GLU A 74 11.68 -18.98 -13.81
N HIS A 75 10.38 -19.21 -13.58
CA HIS A 75 9.64 -20.28 -14.22
C HIS A 75 9.58 -20.12 -15.75
N ASN A 76 9.36 -18.90 -16.26
CA ASN A 76 9.33 -18.62 -17.69
C ASN A 76 10.72 -18.76 -18.32
N LEU A 77 11.79 -18.37 -17.63
CA LEU A 77 13.16 -18.62 -18.08
C LEU A 77 13.42 -20.11 -18.26
N HIS A 78 13.04 -20.94 -17.28
CA HIS A 78 13.13 -22.40 -17.37
C HIS A 78 12.30 -22.98 -18.51
N ARG A 79 11.13 -22.41 -18.80
CA ARG A 79 10.28 -22.83 -19.92
C ARG A 79 10.90 -22.47 -21.27
N GLU A 80 11.42 -21.26 -21.41
CA GLU A 80 12.07 -20.76 -22.63
C GLU A 80 13.37 -21.51 -22.94
N HIS A 81 14.15 -21.89 -21.92
CA HIS A 81 15.47 -22.51 -22.07
C HIS A 81 15.49 -24.00 -21.67
N GLY A 82 14.33 -24.63 -21.46
CA GLY A 82 14.24 -26.01 -20.95
C GLY A 82 14.95 -27.06 -21.81
N GLY A 83 15.19 -26.76 -23.10
CA GLY A 83 16.02 -27.57 -23.99
C GLY A 83 17.52 -27.53 -23.70
N ASN A 84 18.02 -26.46 -23.06
CA ASN A 84 19.44 -26.19 -22.81
C ASN A 84 19.68 -25.91 -21.32
N LYS A 85 19.51 -26.94 -20.47
CA LYS A 85 19.67 -26.82 -19.00
C LYS A 85 20.98 -26.16 -18.54
N SER A 86 22.06 -26.34 -19.30
CA SER A 86 23.38 -25.76 -19.01
C SER A 86 23.38 -24.23 -18.92
N ASP A 87 22.46 -23.55 -19.61
CA ASP A 87 22.42 -22.09 -19.65
C ASP A 87 21.81 -21.49 -18.37
N LEU A 88 21.01 -22.26 -17.63
CA LEU A 88 20.36 -21.78 -16.39
C LEU A 88 20.99 -22.35 -15.12
N GLU A 89 21.76 -23.43 -15.20
CA GLU A 89 22.39 -24.08 -14.03
C GLU A 89 23.30 -23.15 -13.20
N THR A 90 23.80 -22.06 -13.79
CA THR A 90 24.64 -21.09 -13.10
C THR A 90 23.87 -19.98 -12.37
N LEU A 91 22.55 -19.89 -12.56
CA LEU A 91 21.73 -18.85 -11.93
C LEU A 91 21.27 -19.27 -10.54
N PRO A 92 21.30 -18.37 -9.54
CA PRO A 92 20.74 -18.65 -8.23
C PRO A 92 19.22 -18.76 -8.31
N THR A 93 18.66 -19.78 -7.67
CA THR A 93 17.21 -20.02 -7.55
C THR A 93 16.58 -18.96 -6.65
N VAL A 94 15.65 -18.14 -7.17
CA VAL A 94 14.96 -17.11 -6.38
C VAL A 94 13.77 -17.69 -5.64
N VAL A 95 13.13 -18.73 -6.16
CA VAL A 95 11.99 -19.39 -5.49
C VAL A 95 12.33 -19.84 -4.07
N GLU A 96 13.53 -20.39 -3.85
CA GLU A 96 13.96 -20.83 -2.51
C GLU A 96 14.18 -19.65 -1.56
N GLY A 97 14.80 -18.57 -2.05
CA GLY A 97 14.96 -17.33 -1.30
C GLY A 97 13.61 -16.71 -0.91
N ILE A 98 12.65 -16.70 -1.83
CA ILE A 98 11.29 -16.21 -1.58
C ILE A 98 10.59 -17.05 -0.51
N ARG A 99 10.66 -18.39 -0.59
CA ARG A 99 10.08 -19.28 0.43
C ARG A 99 10.69 -19.03 1.80
N ALA A 100 12.02 -18.89 1.88
CA ALA A 100 12.72 -18.60 3.13
C ALA A 100 12.31 -17.23 3.71
N TYR A 101 12.20 -16.20 2.86
CA TYR A 101 11.75 -14.86 3.26
C TYR A 101 10.31 -14.88 3.80
N VAL A 102 9.38 -15.52 3.11
CA VAL A 102 7.96 -15.62 3.53
C VAL A 102 7.85 -16.39 4.84
N ALA A 103 8.55 -17.52 4.99
CA ALA A 103 8.58 -18.29 6.22
C ALA A 103 9.16 -17.46 7.40
N GLN A 104 10.21 -16.69 7.16
CA GLN A 104 10.83 -15.83 8.16
C GLN A 104 9.90 -14.69 8.58
N LYS A 105 9.21 -14.04 7.64
CA LYS A 105 8.20 -13.00 7.90
C LYS A 105 7.01 -13.55 8.69
N LYS A 106 6.52 -14.75 8.35
CA LYS A 106 5.45 -15.43 9.09
C LYS A 106 5.86 -15.67 10.54
N LYS A 107 7.07 -16.23 10.75
CA LYS A 107 7.62 -16.47 12.09
C LYS A 107 7.79 -15.18 12.90
N GLN A 108 8.15 -14.06 12.25
CA GLN A 108 8.23 -12.75 12.91
C GLN A 108 6.84 -12.24 13.35
N ARG A 109 5.80 -12.40 12.52
CA ARG A 109 4.43 -12.01 12.89
C ARG A 109 3.92 -12.85 14.07
N GLU A 110 4.14 -14.16 14.05
CA GLU A 110 3.77 -15.07 15.14
C GLU A 110 4.50 -14.71 16.45
N GLN A 111 5.78 -14.35 16.37
CA GLN A 111 6.56 -13.87 17.53
C GLN A 111 6.12 -12.50 18.04
N GLN A 112 5.62 -11.62 17.17
CA GLN A 112 5.05 -10.34 17.61
C GLN A 112 3.72 -10.53 18.34
N GLN A 113 2.95 -11.57 17.99
CA GLN A 113 1.69 -11.90 18.66
C GLN A 113 1.90 -12.66 19.98
N CYS A 114 2.91 -13.51 20.07
CA CYS A 114 3.26 -14.21 21.31
C CYS A 114 4.19 -13.33 22.14
N SER A 115 3.67 -12.67 23.18
CA SER A 115 4.42 -11.76 24.06
C SER A 115 5.56 -12.41 24.88
N GLU A 116 5.82 -13.71 24.69
CA GLU A 116 6.84 -14.44 25.44
C GLU A 116 8.24 -14.36 24.80
N VAL A 117 9.14 -13.87 25.63
CA VAL A 117 10.52 -13.48 25.36
C VAL A 117 11.40 -14.69 25.05
N ASN A 118 11.37 -15.19 23.82
CA ASN A 118 12.42 -16.08 23.31
C ASN A 118 13.17 -15.41 22.15
N LYS A 119 14.22 -14.64 22.52
CA LYS A 119 15.12 -13.87 21.63
C LYS A 119 16.08 -14.73 20.80
N SER A 120 15.91 -16.04 20.72
CA SER A 120 16.95 -16.91 20.15
C SER A 120 16.77 -17.14 18.65
N LEU A 121 17.83 -16.74 17.92
CA LEU A 121 18.26 -17.20 16.58
C LEU A 121 17.61 -16.62 15.32
N LEU A 122 16.78 -15.58 15.40
CA LEU A 122 16.33 -14.88 14.19
C LEU A 122 17.13 -13.61 13.92
N TYR A 123 17.42 -13.35 12.65
CA TYR A 123 17.95 -12.06 12.22
C TYR A 123 17.05 -10.93 12.74
N PRO A 124 17.64 -9.80 13.18
CA PRO A 124 16.88 -8.62 13.54
C PRO A 124 15.85 -8.28 12.45
N ALA A 125 14.61 -7.97 12.84
CA ALA A 125 13.51 -7.78 11.89
C ALA A 125 13.84 -6.79 10.77
N HIS A 126 14.57 -5.71 11.11
CA HIS A 126 15.02 -4.68 10.18
C HIS A 126 16.06 -5.13 9.14
N LEU A 127 16.67 -6.32 9.29
CA LEU A 127 17.67 -6.84 8.36
C LEU A 127 17.10 -7.87 7.38
N VAL A 128 15.86 -8.35 7.57
CA VAL A 128 15.30 -9.41 6.72
C VAL A 128 15.01 -8.89 5.33
N GLU A 129 14.34 -7.74 5.22
CA GLU A 129 13.95 -7.16 3.93
C GLU A 129 15.15 -6.66 3.13
N PRO A 130 16.12 -5.91 3.69
CA PRO A 130 17.27 -5.44 2.92
C PRO A 130 18.14 -6.58 2.39
N ARG A 131 18.29 -7.66 3.17
CA ARG A 131 19.09 -8.83 2.75
C ARG A 131 18.40 -9.60 1.63
N PHE A 132 17.08 -9.75 1.72
CA PHE A 132 16.32 -10.41 0.68
C PHE A 132 16.24 -9.55 -0.60
N ALA A 133 16.08 -8.24 -0.48
CA ALA A 133 16.15 -7.30 -1.60
C ALA A 133 17.51 -7.38 -2.32
N TRP A 134 18.62 -7.48 -1.57
CA TRP A 134 19.96 -7.69 -2.15
C TRP A 134 20.09 -9.03 -2.90
N GLN A 135 19.40 -10.09 -2.46
CA GLN A 135 19.36 -11.36 -3.19
C GLN A 135 18.62 -11.22 -4.53
N LEU A 136 17.49 -10.52 -4.53
CA LEU A 136 16.74 -10.22 -5.76
C LEU A 136 17.56 -9.34 -6.73
N GLU A 137 18.27 -8.34 -6.20
CA GLU A 137 19.18 -7.49 -6.96
C GLU A 137 20.29 -8.32 -7.62
N THR A 138 20.93 -9.20 -6.86
CA THR A 138 22.00 -10.08 -7.35
C THR A 138 21.49 -11.03 -8.43
N TYR A 139 20.27 -11.56 -8.28
CA TYR A 139 19.64 -12.40 -9.29
C TYR A 139 19.40 -11.64 -10.61
N LEU A 140 18.78 -10.46 -10.55
CA LEU A 140 18.53 -9.65 -11.75
C LEU A 140 19.82 -9.18 -12.42
N ALA A 141 20.82 -8.76 -11.64
CA ALA A 141 22.14 -8.41 -12.16
C ALA A 141 22.78 -9.62 -12.88
N SER A 142 22.64 -10.82 -12.32
CA SER A 142 23.15 -12.07 -12.93
C SER A 142 22.43 -12.43 -14.23
N LEU A 143 21.13 -12.14 -14.34
CA LEU A 143 20.35 -12.32 -15.58
C LEU A 143 20.75 -11.31 -16.67
N ILE A 144 20.88 -10.03 -16.32
CA ILE A 144 21.23 -8.96 -17.27
C ILE A 144 22.66 -9.13 -17.78
N THR A 145 23.59 -9.55 -16.91
CA THR A 145 25.01 -9.78 -17.25
C THR A 145 25.31 -11.24 -17.61
N HIS A 146 24.28 -12.05 -17.85
CA HIS A 146 24.44 -13.47 -18.07
C HIS A 146 25.32 -13.79 -19.29
N LYS A 147 26.17 -14.83 -19.19
CA LYS A 147 27.10 -15.20 -20.26
C LYS A 147 26.38 -15.64 -21.54
N SER A 148 25.29 -16.40 -21.40
CA SER A 148 24.46 -16.81 -22.54
C SER A 148 23.65 -15.61 -23.04
N ALA A 149 23.82 -15.27 -24.33
CA ALA A 149 23.04 -14.22 -24.98
C ALA A 149 21.54 -14.54 -24.92
N ASN A 150 21.16 -15.81 -25.07
CA ASN A 150 19.77 -16.28 -25.03
C ASN A 150 19.06 -15.85 -23.74
N VAL A 151 19.73 -15.98 -22.60
CA VAL A 151 19.18 -15.56 -21.30
C VAL A 151 19.03 -14.04 -21.24
N ARG A 152 20.02 -13.29 -21.72
CA ARG A 152 19.98 -11.81 -21.75
C ARG A 152 18.89 -11.26 -22.67
N VAL A 153 18.57 -11.97 -23.76
CA VAL A 153 17.51 -11.61 -24.70
C VAL A 153 16.21 -12.37 -24.45
N SER A 154 16.14 -13.10 -23.32
CA SER A 154 14.96 -13.87 -22.95
C SER A 154 13.72 -13.00 -22.94
N GLN A 155 12.65 -13.54 -23.50
CA GLN A 155 11.37 -12.88 -23.55
C GLN A 155 10.80 -12.70 -22.13
N ALA A 156 11.04 -13.67 -21.23
CA ALA A 156 10.71 -13.57 -19.81
C ALA A 156 11.39 -12.38 -19.13
N LEU A 157 12.71 -12.20 -19.34
CA LEU A 157 13.46 -11.07 -18.76
C LEU A 157 12.99 -9.74 -19.33
N GLN A 158 12.73 -9.67 -20.64
CA GLN A 158 12.18 -8.48 -21.28
C GLN A 158 10.80 -8.12 -20.70
N ARG A 159 9.88 -9.08 -20.54
CA ARG A 159 8.57 -8.84 -19.91
C ARG A 159 8.74 -8.33 -18.48
N PHE A 160 9.63 -8.97 -17.72
CA PHE A 160 9.89 -8.58 -16.34
C PHE A 160 10.46 -7.16 -16.23
N LEU A 161 11.40 -6.74 -17.08
CA LEU A 161 12.00 -5.39 -17.00
C LEU A 161 11.19 -4.30 -17.72
N HIS A 162 10.38 -4.63 -18.71
CA HIS A 162 9.53 -3.64 -19.37
C HIS A 162 8.19 -3.43 -18.66
N GLY A 163 7.73 -4.42 -17.88
CA GLY A 163 6.32 -4.54 -17.54
C GLY A 163 5.57 -5.08 -18.75
N ASP A 164 4.57 -5.91 -18.51
CA ASP A 164 3.82 -6.55 -19.59
C ASP A 164 2.81 -5.59 -20.27
N ILE A 165 3.00 -4.27 -20.10
CA ILE A 165 2.09 -3.26 -20.63
C ILE A 165 2.75 -2.42 -21.71
N ALA A 166 1.93 -2.19 -22.72
CA ALA A 166 1.76 -1.03 -23.57
C ALA A 166 2.36 0.35 -23.18
N ASP A 167 3.20 0.54 -22.16
CA ASP A 167 3.95 1.79 -21.88
C ASP A 167 5.13 2.03 -22.85
N ARG A 168 5.26 1.21 -23.90
CA ARG A 168 5.91 1.65 -25.16
C ARG A 168 5.09 2.75 -25.87
N VAL A 169 4.29 3.54 -25.18
CA VAL A 169 3.39 4.55 -25.76
C VAL A 169 3.88 5.98 -25.46
N THR A 170 4.66 6.22 -24.40
CA THR A 170 5.04 7.59 -24.01
C THR A 170 6.52 7.92 -24.20
N LEU A 171 7.38 6.93 -24.45
CA LEU A 171 8.83 7.14 -24.62
C LEU A 171 9.23 7.27 -26.10
N GLY A 172 9.02 8.47 -26.65
CA GLY A 172 9.86 9.09 -27.69
C GLY A 172 9.82 8.54 -29.13
N GLY A 173 9.00 9.16 -29.97
CA GLY A 173 9.40 9.70 -31.29
C GLY A 173 9.67 8.77 -32.47
N ASP A 174 9.69 7.45 -32.31
CA ASP A 174 9.87 6.55 -33.45
C ASP A 174 8.55 6.35 -34.20
N VAL A 175 8.45 6.87 -35.43
CA VAL A 175 7.25 6.76 -36.30
C VAL A 175 6.79 5.30 -36.45
N ALA A 176 7.71 4.33 -36.37
CA ALA A 176 7.37 2.92 -36.40
C ALA A 176 6.58 2.45 -35.16
N GLN A 177 6.85 3.04 -33.99
CA GLN A 177 6.18 2.72 -32.73
C GLN A 177 4.76 3.29 -32.70
N GLU A 178 4.57 4.52 -33.20
CA GLU A 178 3.23 5.13 -33.30
C GLU A 178 2.34 4.35 -34.27
N ARG A 179 2.85 3.99 -35.46
CA ARG A 179 2.10 3.15 -36.42
C ARG A 179 1.71 1.80 -35.84
N HIS A 180 2.58 1.21 -35.03
CA HIS A 180 2.30 -0.06 -34.36
C HIS A 180 1.21 0.10 -33.29
N ARG A 181 1.25 1.21 -32.54
CA ARG A 181 0.22 1.58 -31.56
C ARG A 181 -1.13 1.82 -32.25
N GLU A 182 -1.18 2.63 -33.30
CA GLU A 182 -2.38 2.88 -34.09
C GLU A 182 -2.94 1.57 -34.66
N ARG A 183 -2.07 0.69 -35.18
CA ARG A 183 -2.49 -0.63 -35.67
C ARG A 183 -3.05 -1.51 -34.56
N TYR A 184 -2.40 -1.57 -33.41
CA TYR A 184 -2.88 -2.34 -32.26
C TYR A 184 -4.22 -1.81 -31.75
N ALA A 185 -4.33 -0.50 -31.54
CA ALA A 185 -5.57 0.17 -31.14
C ALA A 185 -6.69 -0.09 -32.15
N HIS A 186 -6.40 0.02 -33.46
CA HIS A 186 -7.35 -0.28 -34.53
C HIS A 186 -7.83 -1.74 -34.47
N LEU A 187 -6.94 -2.70 -34.24
CA LEU A 187 -7.32 -4.12 -34.13
C LEU A 187 -8.21 -4.38 -32.92
N VAL A 188 -7.87 -3.79 -31.76
CA VAL A 188 -8.72 -3.89 -30.56
C VAL A 188 -10.08 -3.25 -30.83
N GLU A 189 -10.14 -2.02 -31.35
CA GLU A 189 -11.41 -1.35 -31.68
C GLU A 189 -12.24 -2.12 -32.71
N THR A 190 -11.59 -2.71 -33.72
CA THR A 190 -12.29 -3.55 -34.71
C THR A 190 -12.95 -4.75 -34.04
N LEU A 191 -12.27 -5.40 -33.09
CA LEU A 191 -12.81 -6.54 -32.35
C LEU A 191 -13.91 -6.12 -31.36
N LEU A 192 -13.73 -4.99 -30.66
CA LEU A 192 -14.76 -4.42 -29.79
C LEU A 192 -16.03 -4.03 -30.57
N ALA A 193 -15.89 -3.60 -31.82
CA ALA A 193 -17.01 -3.25 -32.69
C ALA A 193 -17.77 -4.45 -33.27
N THR A 194 -17.26 -5.68 -33.16
CA THR A 194 -17.94 -6.87 -33.72
C THR A 194 -19.22 -7.26 -32.97
N ASP A 195 -19.45 -6.73 -31.78
CA ASP A 195 -20.63 -6.97 -30.96
C ASP A 195 -21.54 -5.73 -30.92
N ASP A 196 -22.35 -5.56 -31.97
CA ASP A 196 -23.26 -4.43 -32.19
C ASP A 196 -24.21 -4.16 -31.01
N ALA A 197 -24.48 -5.16 -30.16
CA ALA A 197 -25.38 -5.03 -29.02
C ALA A 197 -24.72 -4.43 -27.78
N ARG A 198 -23.38 -4.50 -27.66
CA ARG A 198 -22.62 -4.06 -26.47
C ARG A 198 -21.54 -3.01 -26.77
N ALA A 199 -21.24 -2.73 -28.04
CA ALA A 199 -20.20 -1.78 -28.45
C ALA A 199 -20.37 -0.34 -27.90
N ASN A 200 -21.56 0.02 -27.39
CA ASN A 200 -21.83 1.33 -26.79
C ASN A 200 -21.89 1.32 -25.25
N ASP A 201 -21.72 0.17 -24.59
CA ASP A 201 -21.74 0.09 -23.13
C ASP A 201 -20.35 0.43 -22.58
N VAL A 202 -19.99 1.72 -22.65
CA VAL A 202 -18.83 2.27 -21.97
C VAL A 202 -19.26 2.48 -20.52
N GLY A 203 -18.66 1.73 -19.60
CA GLY A 203 -18.83 1.92 -18.17
C GLY A 203 -18.19 3.23 -17.76
N ASP A 204 -19.00 4.13 -17.20
CA ASP A 204 -18.54 5.39 -16.62
C ASP A 204 -18.57 5.29 -15.09
N GLU A 205 -17.39 5.18 -14.49
CA GLU A 205 -17.21 5.09 -13.05
C GLU A 205 -16.33 6.23 -12.52
N ARG A 206 -16.25 6.39 -11.20
CA ARG A 206 -15.32 7.34 -10.56
C ARG A 206 -14.52 6.63 -9.49
N VAL A 207 -13.20 6.70 -9.58
CA VAL A 207 -12.29 6.12 -8.59
C VAL A 207 -11.97 7.18 -7.53
N ALA A 208 -12.60 7.07 -6.35
CA ALA A 208 -12.33 7.95 -5.22
C ALA A 208 -10.87 7.87 -4.77
N SER A 209 -10.33 8.95 -4.19
CA SER A 209 -8.97 8.97 -3.66
C SER A 209 -8.76 7.87 -2.62
N GLY A 210 -7.64 7.15 -2.74
CA GLY A 210 -7.29 6.04 -1.85
C GLY A 210 -8.17 4.79 -2.01
N CYS A 211 -9.08 4.78 -2.98
CA CYS A 211 -9.97 3.65 -3.26
C CYS A 211 -9.57 2.96 -4.57
N SER A 212 -10.03 1.72 -4.74
CA SER A 212 -10.00 1.02 -6.01
C SER A 212 -11.39 0.59 -6.47
N VAL A 213 -11.54 0.47 -7.78
CA VAL A 213 -12.71 -0.06 -8.47
C VAL A 213 -12.31 -1.38 -9.11
N GLU A 214 -13.03 -2.45 -8.82
CA GLU A 214 -12.79 -3.79 -9.38
C GLU A 214 -13.95 -4.19 -10.31
N HIS A 215 -13.63 -4.52 -11.56
CA HIS A 215 -14.56 -5.05 -12.56
C HIS A 215 -14.18 -6.49 -12.92
N THR A 216 -15.03 -7.45 -12.57
CA THR A 216 -14.77 -8.87 -12.81
C THR A 216 -15.48 -9.36 -14.05
N VAL A 217 -14.72 -9.96 -14.96
CA VAL A 217 -15.17 -10.49 -16.25
C VAL A 217 -15.04 -12.01 -16.26
N PRO A 218 -16.16 -12.76 -16.19
CA PRO A 218 -16.11 -14.22 -16.28
C PRO A 218 -15.73 -14.66 -17.70
N VAL A 219 -14.81 -15.61 -17.77
CA VAL A 219 -14.39 -16.28 -19.00
C VAL A 219 -14.82 -17.73 -18.91
N GLN A 220 -15.89 -18.06 -19.64
CA GLN A 220 -16.38 -19.44 -19.74
C GLN A 220 -15.73 -20.09 -20.96
N CYS A 221 -14.66 -20.84 -20.75
CA CYS A 221 -14.11 -21.71 -21.78
C CYS A 221 -15.03 -22.90 -21.95
N VAL A 222 -15.66 -23.04 -23.12
CA VAL A 222 -16.37 -24.27 -23.47
C VAL A 222 -15.31 -25.32 -23.82
N ASP A 223 -15.40 -26.50 -23.21
CA ASP A 223 -14.55 -27.67 -23.51
C ASP A 223 -14.78 -28.13 -24.96
N ALA A 224 -14.19 -27.42 -25.91
CA ALA A 224 -13.97 -27.92 -27.25
C ALA A 224 -12.83 -28.93 -27.14
N GLY A 225 -13.06 -30.17 -27.60
CA GLY A 225 -12.15 -31.29 -27.42
C GLY A 225 -10.67 -30.99 -27.71
N ASP A 226 -9.81 -31.77 -27.07
CA ASP A 226 -8.35 -31.64 -26.97
C ASP A 226 -7.69 -31.03 -28.23
N GLY A 227 -7.31 -29.76 -28.14
CA GLY A 227 -6.46 -29.06 -29.11
C GLY A 227 -7.13 -28.05 -30.06
N ASP A 228 -8.43 -27.78 -29.96
CA ASP A 228 -9.09 -26.84 -30.86
C ASP A 228 -8.97 -25.37 -30.39
N GLU A 229 -8.66 -24.45 -31.32
CA GLU A 229 -8.60 -22.98 -31.08
C GLU A 229 -9.92 -22.43 -30.50
N ALA A 230 -10.99 -23.21 -30.60
CA ALA A 230 -12.31 -22.93 -30.07
C ALA A 230 -12.37 -22.80 -28.53
N SER A 231 -11.39 -23.33 -27.79
CA SER A 231 -11.34 -23.20 -26.32
C SER A 231 -10.59 -21.94 -25.83
N THR A 232 -9.97 -21.19 -26.74
CA THR A 232 -9.22 -19.98 -26.39
C THR A 232 -10.09 -18.74 -26.52
N TYR A 233 -10.08 -17.90 -25.48
CA TYR A 233 -10.85 -16.66 -25.43
C TYR A 233 -9.90 -15.47 -25.31
N LEU A 234 -10.29 -14.38 -25.95
CA LEU A 234 -9.57 -13.11 -25.94
C LEU A 234 -10.41 -12.11 -25.15
N VAL A 235 -9.89 -11.70 -24.00
CA VAL A 235 -10.47 -10.61 -23.22
C VAL A 235 -9.80 -9.31 -23.66
N LEU A 236 -10.57 -8.38 -24.17
CA LEU A 236 -10.13 -7.09 -24.69
C LEU A 236 -10.62 -6.00 -23.76
N TRP A 237 -9.78 -4.99 -23.50
CA TRP A 237 -10.21 -3.81 -22.77
C TRP A 237 -9.68 -2.53 -23.39
N LYS A 238 -10.46 -1.46 -23.21
CA LYS A 238 -10.00 -0.09 -23.37
C LYS A 238 -10.47 0.74 -22.17
N PHE A 239 -9.64 1.63 -21.66
CA PHE A 239 -10.05 2.58 -20.64
C PHE A 239 -9.37 3.94 -20.79
N ALA A 240 -10.01 4.98 -20.31
CA ALA A 240 -9.48 6.33 -20.21
C ALA A 240 -9.86 6.90 -18.84
N SER A 241 -8.93 7.61 -18.20
CA SER A 241 -9.19 8.31 -16.94
C SER A 241 -8.84 9.80 -17.09
N ARG A 242 -9.29 10.65 -16.16
CA ARG A 242 -8.78 12.03 -16.07
C ARG A 242 -8.04 12.24 -14.76
N GLY A 243 -6.84 12.80 -14.86
CA GLY A 243 -5.93 13.04 -13.74
C GLY A 243 -4.83 11.98 -13.63
N ASP A 244 -3.71 12.37 -13.04
CA ASP A 244 -2.53 11.52 -12.90
C ASP A 244 -2.75 10.39 -11.88
N ARG A 245 -1.87 9.39 -11.81
CA ARG A 245 -1.83 8.39 -10.72
C ARG A 245 -3.07 7.49 -10.58
N VAL A 246 -3.82 7.23 -11.66
CA VAL A 246 -4.73 6.07 -11.69
C VAL A 246 -3.94 4.85 -12.13
N MET A 247 -3.88 3.86 -11.26
CA MET A 247 -3.17 2.62 -11.47
C MET A 247 -4.16 1.57 -11.97
N PHE A 248 -3.87 0.97 -13.13
CA PHE A 248 -4.66 -0.14 -13.66
C PHE A 248 -3.92 -1.46 -13.47
N ALA A 249 -4.60 -2.45 -12.90
CA ALA A 249 -4.18 -3.84 -12.77
C ALA A 249 -5.20 -4.80 -13.38
N ALA A 250 -4.75 -5.97 -13.83
CA ALA A 250 -5.64 -7.08 -14.14
C ALA A 250 -5.18 -8.34 -13.40
N ARG A 251 -6.09 -9.26 -13.11
CA ARG A 251 -5.80 -10.49 -12.41
C ARG A 251 -6.70 -11.59 -12.95
N PHE A 252 -6.11 -12.66 -13.48
CA PHE A 252 -6.89 -13.81 -13.90
C PHE A 252 -6.89 -14.88 -12.81
N VAL A 253 -8.08 -15.27 -12.37
CA VAL A 253 -8.27 -16.37 -11.42
C VAL A 253 -8.85 -17.53 -12.20
N GLN A 254 -8.05 -18.57 -12.39
CA GLN A 254 -8.49 -19.81 -13.03
C GLN A 254 -9.52 -20.49 -12.12
N GLU A 255 -10.68 -20.85 -12.69
CA GLU A 255 -11.67 -21.64 -11.99
C GLU A 255 -11.21 -23.09 -12.02
N ASN A 256 -10.80 -23.62 -10.88
CA ASN A 256 -10.39 -25.01 -10.79
C ASN A 256 -11.63 -25.88 -11.00
N ALA A 257 -11.73 -26.51 -12.18
CA ALA A 257 -12.80 -27.43 -12.57
C ALA A 257 -13.04 -28.59 -11.57
N SER A 258 -12.16 -28.78 -10.58
CA SER A 258 -12.26 -29.86 -9.59
C SER A 258 -13.26 -29.62 -8.45
N LEU A 259 -13.83 -28.41 -8.28
CA LEU A 259 -14.70 -28.12 -7.12
C LEU A 259 -16.21 -28.12 -7.42
N CYS A 260 -16.63 -28.26 -8.68
CA CYS A 260 -18.04 -28.14 -9.09
C CYS A 260 -18.72 -29.46 -9.46
N SER A 261 -18.17 -30.62 -9.10
CA SER A 261 -18.86 -31.92 -9.22
C SER A 261 -19.20 -32.49 -7.83
N VAL A 262 -20.02 -31.77 -7.06
CA VAL A 262 -20.81 -32.41 -6.00
C VAL A 262 -22.08 -32.89 -6.68
N ASP A 263 -22.20 -34.20 -6.84
CA ASP A 263 -23.37 -34.86 -7.44
C ASP A 263 -24.66 -34.37 -6.79
N GLU A 264 -25.42 -33.57 -7.54
CA GLU A 264 -26.72 -33.01 -7.19
C GLU A 264 -27.82 -34.08 -7.29
N ALA A 265 -27.60 -35.25 -6.67
CA ALA A 265 -28.45 -36.44 -6.80
C ALA A 265 -29.30 -36.78 -5.55
N ASP A 266 -29.14 -36.10 -4.41
CA ASP A 266 -29.98 -36.33 -3.22
C ASP A 266 -30.72 -35.05 -2.78
N ALA A 267 -31.70 -34.65 -3.59
CA ALA A 267 -32.72 -33.68 -3.21
C ALA A 267 -33.78 -34.36 -2.31
N ALA A 268 -33.59 -34.31 -0.99
CA ALA A 268 -34.67 -34.51 -0.01
C ALA A 268 -34.31 -33.93 1.38
N ASP A 269 -34.55 -32.63 1.60
CA ASP A 269 -35.23 -32.06 2.79
C ASP A 269 -34.99 -30.53 2.88
N PRO A 270 -35.98 -29.66 2.58
CA PRO A 270 -35.86 -28.22 2.69
C PRO A 270 -35.96 -27.66 4.13
N TYR A 271 -35.97 -28.50 5.18
CA TYR A 271 -36.10 -28.06 6.58
C TYR A 271 -35.06 -28.60 7.57
N SER A 272 -33.99 -29.28 7.10
CA SER A 272 -32.87 -29.61 7.99
C SER A 272 -32.02 -28.36 8.24
N ALA A 273 -32.40 -27.60 9.27
CA ALA A 273 -31.62 -26.48 9.80
C ALA A 273 -30.28 -26.99 10.34
N VAL A 274 -29.27 -26.99 9.46
CA VAL A 274 -27.85 -27.12 9.82
C VAL A 274 -27.25 -25.72 9.70
N ASP A 275 -26.66 -25.28 10.80
CA ASP A 275 -26.02 -23.98 10.99
C ASP A 275 -24.91 -23.76 9.94
N PRO A 276 -24.97 -22.70 9.10
CA PRO A 276 -23.99 -22.45 8.04
C PRO A 276 -22.57 -22.12 8.54
N TYR A 277 -22.35 -22.01 9.86
CA TYR A 277 -21.02 -21.80 10.44
C TYR A 277 -20.31 -23.07 10.92
N GLN A 278 -20.97 -24.24 10.94
CA GLN A 278 -20.33 -25.48 11.42
C GLN A 278 -19.56 -26.21 10.31
N SER A 279 -20.00 -26.11 9.04
CA SER A 279 -19.42 -26.86 7.91
C SER A 279 -18.04 -26.39 7.45
N THR A 280 -17.65 -25.15 7.74
CA THR A 280 -16.34 -24.59 7.36
C THR A 280 -15.24 -24.90 8.37
N ILE A 281 -15.61 -25.27 9.61
CA ILE A 281 -14.64 -25.62 10.66
C ILE A 281 -14.26 -27.10 10.58
N ASP A 282 -15.20 -27.98 10.23
CA ASP A 282 -14.94 -29.43 10.22
C ASP A 282 -14.13 -29.88 8.99
N ALA A 283 -14.18 -29.14 7.87
CA ALA A 283 -13.37 -29.45 6.67
C ALA A 283 -11.86 -29.20 6.86
N TRP A 284 -11.45 -28.48 7.91
CA TRP A 284 -10.04 -28.17 8.21
C TRP A 284 -9.57 -28.69 9.58
N GLY A 285 -10.47 -29.27 10.38
CA GLY A 285 -10.22 -29.71 11.76
C GLY A 285 -9.86 -31.19 11.95
N GLU A 286 -10.24 -32.09 11.04
CA GLU A 286 -10.15 -33.54 11.31
C GLU A 286 -8.86 -34.26 10.86
N SER A 287 -7.91 -33.58 10.20
CA SER A 287 -6.65 -34.23 9.79
C SER A 287 -5.53 -34.26 10.83
N ILE A 288 -5.77 -33.83 12.09
CA ILE A 288 -4.71 -33.78 13.14
C ILE A 288 -5.04 -34.60 14.40
N SER A 289 -6.14 -35.36 14.47
CA SER A 289 -6.47 -36.10 15.69
C SER A 289 -6.85 -37.57 15.50
N SER A 290 -5.91 -38.40 15.02
CA SER A 290 -5.86 -39.83 15.39
C SER A 290 -4.53 -40.50 15.01
N ARG A 291 -3.49 -40.28 15.81
CA ARG A 291 -2.36 -41.22 15.92
C ARG A 291 -1.64 -41.06 17.25
N ARG A 292 -2.38 -41.29 18.34
CA ARG A 292 -1.78 -41.81 19.58
C ARG A 292 -1.81 -43.31 19.45
N ASP A 293 -0.68 -43.90 19.09
CA ASP A 293 -0.14 -45.05 19.82
C ASP A 293 1.26 -45.41 19.31
N SER A 294 2.19 -45.42 20.27
CA SER A 294 3.45 -46.18 20.33
C SER A 294 4.44 -46.06 19.16
N ASN A 295 5.45 -45.21 19.32
CA ASN A 295 6.81 -45.62 19.72
C ASN A 295 7.73 -44.39 19.78
N GLU A 296 8.52 -44.33 20.85
CA GLU A 296 9.63 -43.39 21.03
C GLU A 296 10.79 -43.79 20.11
N ASP A 297 11.57 -42.79 19.69
CA ASP A 297 12.81 -42.87 18.92
C ASP A 297 12.69 -43.06 17.40
N ASP A 298 12.34 -41.99 16.67
CA ASP A 298 12.90 -41.71 15.34
C ASP A 298 12.85 -40.20 15.06
N ASP A 299 14.01 -39.62 14.75
CA ASP A 299 14.22 -38.24 14.31
C ASP A 299 13.62 -38.04 12.90
N ASP A 300 12.29 -38.03 12.78
CA ASP A 300 11.62 -37.72 11.52
C ASP A 300 11.58 -36.20 11.31
N GLU A 301 12.45 -35.77 10.39
CA GLU A 301 12.44 -34.47 9.74
C GLU A 301 11.01 -34.16 9.28
N VAL A 302 10.35 -33.21 9.96
CA VAL A 302 9.02 -32.71 9.60
C VAL A 302 9.15 -31.98 8.26
N VAL A 303 9.08 -32.76 7.18
CA VAL A 303 8.84 -32.24 5.83
C VAL A 303 7.44 -31.65 5.87
N LEU A 304 7.36 -30.33 6.07
CA LEU A 304 6.16 -29.53 5.82
C LEU A 304 5.84 -29.65 4.33
N SER A 305 5.18 -30.74 3.91
CA SER A 305 4.51 -30.79 2.63
C SER A 305 3.30 -29.87 2.74
N ILE A 306 3.54 -28.57 2.55
CA ILE A 306 2.51 -27.63 2.17
C ILE A 306 1.96 -28.21 0.86
N GLN A 307 0.82 -28.89 0.93
CA GLN A 307 0.05 -29.24 -0.26
C GLN A 307 -0.03 -27.98 -1.10
N ASP A 308 0.40 -28.08 -2.36
CA ASP A 308 0.30 -27.06 -3.38
C ASP A 308 -1.17 -26.61 -3.52
N GLY A 309 -1.64 -25.74 -2.63
CA GLY A 309 -2.86 -24.96 -2.83
C GLY A 309 -2.70 -24.23 -4.17
N PRO A 310 -3.79 -24.01 -4.93
CA PRO A 310 -3.74 -23.82 -6.37
C PRO A 310 -2.75 -22.73 -6.79
N LEU A 311 -1.52 -23.18 -7.13
CA LEU A 311 -0.39 -22.35 -7.53
C LEU A 311 -0.56 -21.78 -8.95
N SER A 312 -1.69 -22.02 -9.60
CA SER A 312 -2.00 -21.52 -10.95
C SER A 312 -2.85 -20.24 -10.94
N GLN A 313 -2.79 -19.44 -9.87
CA GLN A 313 -3.29 -18.07 -9.95
C GLN A 313 -2.32 -17.26 -10.81
N PHE A 314 -2.57 -17.23 -12.13
CA PHE A 314 -1.85 -16.39 -13.07
C PHE A 314 -2.20 -14.92 -12.79
N MET A 315 -1.45 -14.33 -11.85
CA MET A 315 -1.55 -12.93 -11.50
C MET A 315 -0.62 -12.13 -12.43
N VAL A 316 -1.21 -11.47 -13.44
CA VAL A 316 -0.48 -10.53 -14.30
C VAL A 316 -0.85 -9.11 -13.87
N GLN A 317 -0.21 -8.61 -12.82
CA GLN A 317 -0.48 -7.25 -12.35
C GLN A 317 0.08 -6.24 -13.34
N TYR A 318 -0.80 -5.68 -14.15
CA TYR A 318 -0.53 -4.47 -14.91
C TYR A 318 -0.40 -3.30 -13.91
N ARG A 319 0.53 -2.38 -14.14
CA ARG A 319 0.66 -1.11 -13.42
C ARG A 319 1.03 -0.04 -14.44
N THR A 320 0.05 0.67 -14.99
CA THR A 320 0.30 1.80 -15.91
C THR A 320 0.46 3.09 -15.13
N GLN A 321 1.59 3.79 -15.28
CA GLN A 321 1.73 5.18 -14.82
C GLN A 321 1.37 6.11 -15.97
N TYR A 322 0.10 6.13 -16.37
CA TYR A 322 -0.35 7.07 -17.41
C TYR A 322 -0.72 8.41 -16.77
N ALA A 323 -0.01 9.47 -17.15
CA ALA A 323 -0.36 10.84 -16.81
C ALA A 323 -1.34 11.34 -17.88
N PHE A 324 -2.63 11.40 -17.56
CA PHE A 324 -3.61 11.99 -18.45
C PHE A 324 -3.42 13.51 -18.40
N SER A 325 -3.02 14.11 -19.52
CA SER A 325 -2.84 15.57 -19.61
C SER A 325 -4.11 16.27 -19.13
N GLY A 326 -4.01 17.04 -18.05
CA GLY A 326 -5.14 17.73 -17.41
C GLY A 326 -5.76 18.88 -18.22
N ASP A 327 -5.47 18.97 -19.52
CA ASP A 327 -6.04 20.00 -20.38
C ASP A 327 -7.49 19.64 -20.72
N GLU A 328 -8.44 20.39 -20.16
CA GLU A 328 -9.89 20.21 -20.37
C GLU A 328 -10.34 20.44 -21.83
N ALA A 329 -9.42 20.83 -22.72
CA ALA A 329 -9.68 21.19 -24.10
C ALA A 329 -9.74 19.96 -25.03
N ALA A 330 -10.86 19.24 -24.99
CA ALA A 330 -11.44 18.48 -26.11
C ALA A 330 -10.53 17.58 -26.97
N THR A 331 -9.38 17.13 -26.47
CA THR A 331 -8.63 16.08 -27.15
C THR A 331 -9.41 14.77 -27.01
N PRO A 332 -9.46 13.94 -28.05
CA PRO A 332 -10.08 12.62 -27.94
C PRO A 332 -9.42 11.90 -26.76
N GLN A 333 -10.24 11.40 -25.82
CA GLN A 333 -9.76 10.62 -24.68
C GLN A 333 -8.79 9.57 -25.20
N GLU A 334 -7.53 9.68 -24.79
CA GLU A 334 -6.50 8.75 -25.20
C GLU A 334 -6.74 7.44 -24.43
N PHE A 335 -7.41 6.50 -25.08
CA PHE A 335 -7.69 5.20 -24.49
C PHE A 335 -6.41 4.37 -24.39
N VAL A 336 -6.25 3.73 -23.24
CA VAL A 336 -5.29 2.66 -23.01
C VAL A 336 -5.95 1.35 -23.42
N TYR A 337 -5.33 0.61 -24.33
CA TYR A 337 -5.85 -0.64 -24.86
C TYR A 337 -5.02 -1.82 -24.33
N GLY A 338 -5.68 -2.93 -24.01
CA GLY A 338 -5.01 -4.16 -23.62
C GLY A 338 -5.82 -5.40 -24.02
N HIS A 339 -5.15 -6.55 -23.93
CA HIS A 339 -5.79 -7.84 -24.16
C HIS A 339 -5.17 -8.92 -23.26
N PHE A 340 -5.96 -9.95 -22.98
CA PHE A 340 -5.55 -11.15 -22.27
C PHE A 340 -6.07 -12.38 -23.03
N VAL A 341 -5.21 -13.39 -23.20
CA VAL A 341 -5.57 -14.65 -23.86
C VAL A 341 -5.82 -15.70 -22.78
N ALA A 342 -7.08 -16.06 -22.58
CA ALA A 342 -7.50 -17.09 -21.64
C ALA A 342 -7.58 -18.45 -22.34
N THR A 343 -6.84 -19.43 -21.84
CA THR A 343 -6.85 -20.82 -22.32
C THR A 343 -7.61 -21.77 -21.40
N SER A 344 -8.20 -21.25 -20.33
CA SER A 344 -8.92 -22.02 -19.32
C SER A 344 -10.05 -21.18 -18.73
N PRO A 345 -11.12 -21.82 -18.19
CA PRO A 345 -12.21 -21.09 -17.58
C PRO A 345 -11.73 -20.38 -16.31
N GLY A 346 -12.30 -19.21 -16.03
CA GLY A 346 -11.91 -18.39 -14.90
C GLY A 346 -12.57 -17.03 -14.90
N ALA A 347 -12.04 -16.11 -14.10
CA ALA A 347 -12.51 -14.73 -14.04
C ALA A 347 -11.31 -13.77 -14.14
N LEU A 348 -11.39 -12.82 -15.07
CA LEU A 348 -10.45 -11.71 -15.17
C LEU A 348 -10.98 -10.53 -14.35
N SER A 349 -10.34 -10.23 -13.23
CA SER A 349 -10.58 -9.03 -12.44
C SER A 349 -9.72 -7.88 -12.99
N LEU A 350 -10.35 -6.75 -13.32
CA LEU A 350 -9.70 -5.51 -13.70
C LEU A 350 -9.84 -4.51 -12.56
N GLU A 351 -8.74 -3.98 -12.04
CA GLU A 351 -8.74 -3.06 -10.90
C GLU A 351 -8.15 -1.72 -11.29
N TRP A 352 -8.85 -0.62 -10.99
CA TRP A 352 -8.35 0.75 -11.11
C TRP A 352 -8.25 1.38 -9.73
N SER A 353 -7.04 1.70 -9.29
CA SER A 353 -6.76 2.30 -7.98
C SER A 353 -6.30 3.75 -8.11
N ASN A 354 -6.87 4.65 -7.31
CA ASN A 354 -6.44 6.05 -7.24
C ASN A 354 -5.47 6.24 -6.08
N GLU A 355 -4.17 6.10 -6.37
CA GLU A 355 -3.09 6.24 -5.37
C GLU A 355 -2.81 7.68 -4.95
N ASP A 356 -3.53 8.65 -5.51
CA ASP A 356 -3.39 10.05 -5.10
C ASP A 356 -4.08 10.31 -3.75
N SER A 357 -3.40 9.93 -2.68
CA SER A 357 -3.80 10.22 -1.30
C SER A 357 -3.70 11.70 -0.93
N SER A 358 -3.07 12.51 -1.79
CA SER A 358 -2.91 13.95 -1.56
C SER A 358 -4.09 14.78 -2.03
N SER A 359 -4.92 14.23 -2.93
CA SER A 359 -6.09 14.88 -3.50
C SER A 359 -7.38 14.22 -3.01
N VAL A 360 -8.39 15.00 -2.63
CA VAL A 360 -9.73 14.47 -2.27
C VAL A 360 -10.57 14.16 -3.53
N LEU A 361 -10.04 14.42 -4.73
CA LEU A 361 -10.80 14.33 -5.97
C LEU A 361 -10.89 12.89 -6.48
N SER A 362 -12.11 12.41 -6.64
CA SER A 362 -12.39 11.19 -7.40
C SER A 362 -12.11 11.41 -8.89
N LYS A 363 -11.47 10.44 -9.53
CA LYS A 363 -11.07 10.51 -10.94
C LYS A 363 -12.09 9.79 -11.82
N PRO A 364 -12.65 10.43 -12.87
CA PRO A 364 -13.56 9.77 -13.77
C PRO A 364 -12.81 8.70 -14.57
N LEU A 365 -13.41 7.53 -14.70
CA LEU A 365 -12.90 6.37 -15.41
C LEU A 365 -13.97 5.93 -16.43
N ALA A 366 -13.63 5.99 -17.70
CA ALA A 366 -14.43 5.40 -18.78
C ALA A 366 -13.74 4.11 -19.21
N PHE A 367 -14.42 2.97 -19.16
CA PHE A 367 -13.83 1.69 -19.54
C PHE A 367 -14.81 0.81 -20.32
N HIS A 368 -14.27 -0.09 -21.12
CA HIS A 368 -15.04 -1.07 -21.87
C HIS A 368 -14.25 -2.38 -21.94
N VAL A 369 -14.92 -3.49 -21.63
CA VAL A 369 -14.31 -4.82 -21.60
C VAL A 369 -15.18 -5.79 -22.39
N HIS A 370 -14.56 -6.61 -23.23
CA HIS A 370 -15.24 -7.57 -24.08
C HIS A 370 -14.51 -8.90 -24.10
N VAL A 371 -15.25 -10.00 -24.08
CA VAL A 371 -14.71 -11.36 -24.21
C VAL A 371 -15.12 -11.94 -25.56
N VAL A 372 -14.15 -12.14 -26.44
CA VAL A 372 -14.34 -12.70 -27.78
C VAL A 372 -13.72 -14.09 -27.85
N PRO A 373 -14.44 -15.16 -28.24
CA PRO A 373 -13.81 -16.43 -28.58
C PRO A 373 -12.79 -16.22 -29.71
N LEU A 374 -11.58 -16.74 -29.58
CA LEU A 374 -10.51 -16.52 -30.56
C LEU A 374 -10.91 -17.01 -31.96
N ALA A 375 -11.69 -18.09 -32.02
CA ALA A 375 -12.29 -18.60 -33.25
C ALA A 375 -13.23 -17.59 -33.94
N GLN A 376 -13.97 -16.79 -33.17
CA GLN A 376 -14.85 -15.73 -33.70
C GLN A 376 -14.07 -14.47 -34.07
N ALA A 377 -13.00 -14.15 -33.33
CA ALA A 377 -12.11 -13.03 -33.64
C ALA A 377 -11.38 -13.20 -35.00
N GLY A 378 -11.33 -14.43 -35.51
CA GLY A 378 -10.81 -14.76 -36.84
C GLY A 378 -9.38 -14.28 -37.06
N ASN A 379 -9.09 -13.80 -38.28
CA ASN A 379 -7.77 -13.29 -38.61
C ASN A 379 -7.40 -12.04 -37.82
N THR A 380 -8.37 -11.21 -37.41
CA THR A 380 -8.13 -9.98 -36.63
C THR A 380 -7.60 -10.33 -35.24
N GLY A 381 -8.16 -11.34 -34.58
CA GLY A 381 -7.66 -11.84 -33.30
C GLY A 381 -6.24 -12.41 -33.39
N LYS A 382 -5.98 -13.21 -34.44
CA LYS A 382 -4.62 -13.73 -34.70
C LYS A 382 -3.64 -12.62 -35.02
N GLU A 383 -4.04 -11.65 -35.83
CA GLU A 383 -3.24 -10.47 -36.14
C GLU A 383 -2.97 -9.62 -34.90
N LEU A 384 -3.92 -9.48 -33.97
CA LEU A 384 -3.70 -8.77 -32.71
C LEU A 384 -2.60 -9.44 -31.89
N ILE A 385 -2.70 -10.77 -31.73
CA ILE A 385 -1.70 -11.58 -31.03
C ILE A 385 -0.35 -11.50 -31.76
N GLU A 386 -0.33 -11.62 -33.08
CA GLU A 386 0.88 -11.46 -33.89
C GLU A 386 1.45 -10.05 -33.79
N VAL A 387 0.66 -8.99 -33.81
CA VAL A 387 1.15 -7.61 -33.71
C VAL A 387 1.80 -7.42 -32.35
N PHE A 388 1.24 -8.00 -31.29
CA PHE A 388 1.82 -8.00 -29.96
C PHE A 388 3.11 -8.84 -29.88
N ASP A 389 3.13 -10.04 -30.48
CA ASP A 389 4.26 -10.98 -30.40
C ASP A 389 5.36 -10.75 -31.46
N ARG A 390 5.05 -10.19 -32.63
CA ARG A 390 6.02 -9.89 -33.71
C ARG A 390 7.01 -8.81 -33.27
N LYS A 391 6.62 -7.91 -32.36
CA LYS A 391 7.54 -6.96 -31.70
C LYS A 391 8.49 -7.64 -30.70
N ARG A 392 8.17 -8.87 -30.25
CA ARG A 392 9.03 -9.71 -29.40
C ARG A 392 10.01 -10.56 -30.20
N GLY A 393 9.68 -10.98 -31.43
CA GLY A 393 10.54 -11.87 -32.24
C GLY A 393 11.27 -11.22 -33.42
N ALA A 394 10.75 -10.13 -34.01
CA ALA A 394 11.27 -9.59 -35.27
C ALA A 394 12.50 -8.67 -35.13
N GLN A 395 13.01 -8.46 -33.91
CA GLN A 395 14.28 -7.75 -33.72
C GLN A 395 15.52 -8.56 -34.14
N GLY A 396 15.38 -9.87 -34.38
CA GLY A 396 16.52 -10.76 -34.65
C GLY A 396 16.88 -11.00 -36.12
N GLN A 397 16.15 -10.46 -37.11
CA GLN A 397 16.28 -10.98 -38.49
C GLN A 397 16.71 -9.99 -39.60
N ASP A 398 16.57 -8.67 -39.43
CA ASP A 398 16.83 -7.72 -40.55
C ASP A 398 17.95 -6.69 -40.34
N GLY A 399 18.78 -6.81 -39.29
CA GLY A 399 20.00 -6.01 -39.19
C GLY A 399 20.78 -6.33 -37.93
N GLY A 400 22.05 -6.72 -38.08
CA GLY A 400 22.97 -7.12 -37.02
C GLY A 400 23.39 -6.00 -36.06
N GLU A 401 22.42 -5.28 -35.50
CA GLU A 401 22.64 -4.45 -34.32
C GLU A 401 22.70 -5.37 -33.09
N ASP A 402 23.80 -5.27 -32.33
CA ASP A 402 24.08 -6.08 -31.14
C ASP A 402 22.86 -6.22 -30.22
N GLU A 403 22.28 -7.43 -30.18
CA GLU A 403 21.16 -7.79 -29.31
C GLU A 403 21.49 -7.59 -27.82
N SER A 404 22.78 -7.50 -27.46
CA SER A 404 23.24 -7.14 -26.11
C SER A 404 22.95 -5.69 -25.70
N SER A 405 22.43 -4.85 -26.60
CA SER A 405 22.21 -3.42 -26.34
C SER A 405 20.78 -3.03 -25.91
N TRP A 406 19.84 -3.97 -25.79
CA TRP A 406 18.43 -3.61 -25.54
C TRP A 406 18.19 -3.03 -24.13
N VAL A 407 18.86 -3.53 -23.08
CA VAL A 407 18.74 -2.99 -21.71
C VAL A 407 19.31 -1.56 -21.62
N PRO A 408 20.52 -1.26 -22.14
CA PRO A 408 20.97 0.12 -22.27
C PRO A 408 19.99 1.01 -23.06
N ARG A 409 19.41 0.53 -24.16
CA ARG A 409 18.40 1.28 -24.92
C ARG A 409 17.13 1.55 -24.11
N LEU A 410 16.69 0.60 -23.29
CA LEU A 410 15.57 0.79 -22.37
C LEU A 410 15.87 1.92 -21.38
N ILE A 411 17.06 1.93 -20.79
CA ILE A 411 17.48 2.96 -19.85
C ILE A 411 17.62 4.33 -20.54
N VAL A 412 18.29 4.37 -21.70
CA VAL A 412 18.43 5.58 -22.51
C VAL A 412 17.08 6.13 -22.94
N ARG A 413 16.06 5.31 -23.14
CA ARG A 413 14.71 5.77 -23.49
C ARG A 413 13.92 6.31 -22.32
N SER A 414 14.31 6.01 -21.08
CA SER A 414 13.59 6.51 -19.92
C SER A 414 13.59 8.04 -19.86
N THR A 415 12.47 8.60 -19.42
CA THR A 415 12.30 10.04 -19.13
C THR A 415 12.79 10.41 -17.74
N MET A 416 12.98 9.44 -16.84
CA MET A 416 13.43 9.71 -15.47
C MET A 416 14.91 10.04 -15.44
N LYS A 417 15.24 11.24 -14.96
CA LYS A 417 16.61 11.77 -14.92
C LYS A 417 17.17 11.87 -13.52
N SER A 418 16.31 11.92 -12.50
CA SER A 418 16.73 11.89 -11.10
C SER A 418 16.09 10.71 -10.38
N LEU A 419 16.79 10.21 -9.36
CA LEU A 419 16.21 9.31 -8.38
C LEU A 419 15.10 10.00 -7.58
N ASP A 420 15.12 11.34 -7.50
CA ASP A 420 14.07 12.15 -6.87
C ASP A 420 12.76 12.14 -7.66
N ASP A 421 12.81 11.82 -8.97
CA ASP A 421 11.61 11.64 -9.80
C ASP A 421 10.88 10.33 -9.45
N VAL A 422 11.62 9.35 -8.88
CA VAL A 422 11.02 8.16 -8.30
C VAL A 422 10.43 8.60 -6.98
N VAL A 423 9.12 8.83 -6.95
CA VAL A 423 8.36 9.32 -5.78
C VAL A 423 8.59 8.42 -4.57
N PHE A 424 9.68 8.67 -3.86
CA PHE A 424 9.92 8.21 -2.52
C PHE A 424 9.59 9.38 -1.63
N ALA A 425 8.54 9.21 -0.83
CA ALA A 425 8.37 9.96 0.39
C ALA A 425 9.75 10.00 1.07
N SER A 426 10.35 11.19 1.11
CA SER A 426 11.61 11.43 1.78
C SER A 426 11.40 11.05 3.25
N SER A 427 11.75 9.80 3.61
CA SER A 427 12.08 9.49 4.99
C SER A 427 13.14 10.50 5.35
N ASP A 428 12.76 11.42 6.22
CA ASP A 428 13.52 12.55 6.72
C ASP A 428 14.66 11.98 7.59
N ASP A 429 15.59 11.27 6.95
CA ASP A 429 16.80 10.70 7.52
C ASP A 429 17.80 11.84 7.71
N LYS A 430 17.42 12.78 8.58
CA LYS A 430 18.36 13.69 9.21
C LYS A 430 19.32 12.83 10.01
N GLN A 431 20.51 12.61 9.45
CA GLN A 431 21.70 12.22 10.18
C GLN A 431 21.91 13.20 11.34
N MET A 432 21.37 12.86 12.50
CA MET A 432 21.66 13.54 13.76
C MET A 432 23.11 13.23 14.13
N SER A 433 23.97 14.21 13.91
CA SER A 433 25.31 14.27 14.46
C SER A 433 25.24 14.12 15.99
N MET A 434 25.84 13.04 16.49
CA MET A 434 25.99 12.77 17.92
C MET A 434 26.73 13.92 18.62
N PRO A 435 26.20 14.52 19.69
CA PRO A 435 26.98 15.39 20.55
C PRO A 435 27.89 14.54 21.44
N VAL A 436 29.18 14.87 21.42
CA VAL A 436 30.18 14.37 22.36
C VAL A 436 29.87 14.97 23.73
N ILE A 437 29.46 14.15 24.70
CA ILE A 437 29.33 14.58 26.09
C ILE A 437 30.28 13.74 26.94
N GLU A 438 31.19 14.46 27.60
CA GLU A 438 32.23 13.98 28.47
C GLU A 438 31.67 13.33 29.75
N ASN A 439 32.45 12.36 30.22
CA ASN A 439 32.26 11.52 31.39
C ASN A 439 31.79 12.29 32.64
N SER A 440 30.76 11.76 33.31
CA SER A 440 30.63 11.90 34.75
C SER A 440 30.21 10.56 35.35
N MET A 441 31.14 9.99 36.10
CA MET A 441 31.09 8.65 36.66
C MET A 441 30.97 8.80 38.17
N HIS A 442 29.75 8.68 38.72
CA HIS A 442 29.58 8.46 40.16
C HIS A 442 28.44 7.49 40.49
N HIS A 443 28.85 6.46 41.22
CA HIS A 443 28.15 5.62 42.21
C HIS A 443 26.62 5.44 42.10
N HIS A 444 26.18 4.18 42.00
CA HIS A 444 25.21 3.59 42.94
C HIS A 444 25.23 2.05 42.88
N GLN A 445 25.82 1.44 43.92
CA GLN A 445 25.50 0.08 44.35
C GLN A 445 24.36 0.17 45.39
N SER A 446 23.53 -0.87 45.45
CA SER A 446 22.49 -1.16 46.46
C SER A 446 21.06 -0.70 46.13
N SER A 447 20.29 -1.55 45.42
CA SER A 447 18.90 -1.89 45.79
C SER A 447 18.29 -2.93 44.82
N PHE A 448 18.54 -4.23 45.07
CA PHE A 448 18.02 -5.32 44.22
C PHE A 448 16.60 -5.78 44.59
N THR A 449 16.03 -5.29 45.70
CA THR A 449 14.68 -5.69 46.16
C THR A 449 13.59 -4.72 45.72
N ASN A 450 13.92 -3.44 45.47
CA ASN A 450 12.93 -2.42 45.10
C ASN A 450 12.63 -2.40 43.59
N GLU A 451 13.48 -3.02 42.76
CA GLU A 451 13.28 -3.10 41.31
C GLU A 451 12.09 -3.98 40.93
N THR A 452 11.86 -5.08 41.63
CA THR A 452 10.73 -5.98 41.36
C THR A 452 9.39 -5.34 41.74
N GLU A 453 9.36 -4.59 42.83
CA GLU A 453 8.15 -3.87 43.27
C GLU A 453 7.84 -2.68 42.36
N THR A 454 8.86 -1.92 41.93
CA THR A 454 8.69 -0.84 40.93
C THR A 454 8.34 -1.37 39.53
N GLN A 455 8.74 -2.59 39.18
CA GLN A 455 8.32 -3.22 37.93
C GLN A 455 6.85 -3.69 37.99
N MET A 456 6.42 -4.27 39.12
CA MET A 456 5.00 -4.60 39.32
C MET A 456 4.11 -3.35 39.36
N GLN A 457 4.59 -2.26 39.97
CA GLN A 457 3.88 -0.98 39.97
C GLN A 457 3.68 -0.45 38.54
N ARG A 458 4.74 -0.45 37.72
CA ARG A 458 4.68 -0.04 36.31
C ARG A 458 3.73 -0.89 35.47
N LEU A 459 3.73 -2.22 35.66
CA LEU A 459 2.79 -3.10 34.97
C LEU A 459 1.32 -2.84 35.36
N ARG A 460 1.06 -2.45 36.61
CA ARG A 460 -0.30 -2.06 37.05
C ARG A 460 -0.73 -0.74 36.42
N GLU A 461 0.16 0.23 36.34
CA GLU A 461 -0.10 1.52 35.69
C GLU A 461 -0.32 1.35 34.18
N GLU A 462 0.50 0.53 33.52
CA GLU A 462 0.37 0.20 32.10
C GLU A 462 -0.94 -0.56 31.82
N LYS A 463 -1.28 -1.54 32.65
CA LYS A 463 -2.58 -2.24 32.57
C LYS A 463 -3.75 -1.26 32.72
N HIS A 464 -3.70 -0.38 33.72
CA HIS A 464 -4.76 0.61 33.94
C HIS A 464 -4.88 1.59 32.77
N PHE A 465 -3.76 2.02 32.18
CA PHE A 465 -3.75 2.84 30.97
C PHE A 465 -4.40 2.13 29.79
N HIS A 466 -4.11 0.85 29.58
CA HIS A 466 -4.73 0.07 28.51
C HIS A 466 -6.22 -0.19 28.75
N GLU A 467 -6.65 -0.46 29.99
CA GLU A 467 -8.06 -0.58 30.35
C GLU A 467 -8.82 0.74 30.11
N GLN A 468 -8.24 1.88 30.46
CA GLN A 468 -8.83 3.19 30.20
C GLN A 468 -8.95 3.48 28.70
N ARG A 469 -7.90 3.15 27.92
CA ARG A 469 -7.93 3.31 26.46
C ARG A 469 -8.92 2.35 25.79
N ALA A 470 -9.08 1.14 26.32
CA ALA A 470 -10.08 0.19 25.84
C ALA A 470 -11.51 0.72 26.09
N ALA A 471 -11.77 1.27 27.27
CA ALA A 471 -13.06 1.89 27.59
C ALA A 471 -13.36 3.12 26.70
N GLU A 472 -12.37 3.98 26.43
CA GLU A 472 -12.54 5.13 25.51
C GLU A 472 -12.83 4.67 24.07
N LEU A 473 -12.21 3.58 23.62
CA LEU A 473 -12.47 3.00 22.30
C LEU A 473 -13.88 2.38 22.25
N GLU A 474 -14.31 1.69 23.30
CA GLU A 474 -15.66 1.11 23.40
C GLU A 474 -16.75 2.22 23.38
N GLU A 475 -16.53 3.32 24.10
CA GLU A 475 -17.43 4.48 24.06
C GLU A 475 -17.49 5.11 22.66
N ARG A 476 -16.34 5.26 21.97
CA ARG A 476 -16.32 5.76 20.59
C ARG A 476 -17.02 4.82 19.62
N VAL A 477 -16.87 3.51 19.77
CA VAL A 477 -17.57 2.53 18.94
C VAL A 477 -19.08 2.64 19.18
N SER A 478 -19.53 2.72 20.43
CA SER A 478 -20.94 2.93 20.76
C SER A 478 -21.49 4.22 20.14
N HIS A 479 -20.73 5.31 20.17
CA HIS A 479 -21.14 6.58 19.54
C HIS A 479 -21.22 6.50 18.02
N LEU A 480 -20.27 5.81 17.37
CA LEU A 480 -20.28 5.59 15.92
C LEU A 480 -21.43 4.66 15.50
N GLU A 481 -21.76 3.66 16.30
CA GLU A 481 -22.93 2.79 16.07
C GLU A 481 -24.24 3.55 16.16
N GLU A 482 -24.37 4.45 17.15
CA GLU A 482 -25.53 5.35 17.27
C GLU A 482 -25.63 6.30 16.07
N ALA A 483 -24.53 6.95 15.67
CA ALA A 483 -24.50 7.83 14.50
C ALA A 483 -24.83 7.08 13.20
N LEU A 484 -24.35 5.84 13.06
CA LEU A 484 -24.68 4.98 11.92
C LEU A 484 -26.16 4.57 11.92
N HIS A 485 -26.76 4.32 13.08
CA HIS A 485 -28.19 4.05 13.19
C HIS A 485 -29.02 5.31 12.83
N GLU A 486 -28.59 6.49 13.26
CA GLU A 486 -29.26 7.75 12.91
C GLU A 486 -29.18 8.03 11.40
N ALA A 487 -27.99 7.87 10.79
CA ALA A 487 -27.81 8.01 9.35
C ALA A 487 -28.65 6.99 8.55
N LYS A 488 -28.75 5.73 8.99
CA LYS A 488 -29.64 4.73 8.38
C LYS A 488 -31.11 5.14 8.45
N LYS A 489 -31.53 5.76 9.55
CA LYS A 489 -32.90 6.27 9.73
C LYS A 489 -33.16 7.46 8.80
N GLU A 490 -32.20 8.36 8.64
CA GLU A 490 -32.30 9.48 7.68
C GLU A 490 -32.34 8.99 6.23
N LEU A 491 -31.49 8.03 5.86
CA LEU A 491 -31.49 7.44 4.52
C LEU A 491 -32.83 6.78 4.19
N LYS A 492 -33.38 6.00 5.14
CA LYS A 492 -34.70 5.39 4.98
C LYS A 492 -35.79 6.45 4.81
N LYS A 493 -35.75 7.52 5.61
CA LYS A 493 -36.70 8.64 5.46
C LYS A 493 -36.58 9.31 4.09
N ALA A 494 -35.37 9.53 3.58
CA ALA A 494 -35.16 10.10 2.26
C ALA A 494 -35.65 9.17 1.13
N GLN A 495 -35.50 7.86 1.30
CA GLN A 495 -36.05 6.86 0.39
C GLN A 495 -37.59 6.88 0.38
N ASP A 496 -38.22 6.92 1.56
CA ASP A 496 -39.67 7.03 1.70
C ASP A 496 -40.18 8.35 1.06
N ASP A 497 -39.48 9.46 1.25
CA ASP A 497 -39.81 10.75 0.63
C ASP A 497 -39.71 10.71 -0.92
N ILE A 498 -38.71 10.00 -1.47
CA ILE A 498 -38.57 9.79 -2.92
C ILE A 498 -39.74 8.95 -3.45
N GLU A 499 -40.09 7.85 -2.76
CA GLU A 499 -41.23 6.99 -3.14
C GLU A 499 -42.54 7.77 -3.15
N ILE A 500 -42.82 8.53 -2.09
CA ILE A 500 -44.00 9.42 -2.01
C ILE A 500 -43.99 10.43 -3.16
N SER A 501 -42.85 11.06 -3.45
CA SER A 501 -42.75 12.03 -4.56
C SER A 501 -42.99 11.37 -5.93
N GLY A 502 -42.55 10.12 -6.11
CA GLY A 502 -42.80 9.32 -7.30
C GLY A 502 -44.27 8.98 -7.48
N GLU A 503 -44.97 8.62 -6.40
CA GLU A 503 -46.42 8.38 -6.43
C GLU A 503 -47.20 9.65 -6.74
N ILE A 504 -46.83 10.80 -6.15
CA ILE A 504 -47.43 12.11 -6.44
C ILE A 504 -47.23 12.47 -7.91
N TYR A 505 -46.02 12.29 -8.44
CA TYR A 505 -45.73 12.57 -9.85
C TYR A 505 -46.55 11.68 -10.78
N LYS A 506 -46.67 10.39 -10.47
CA LYS A 506 -47.52 9.44 -11.21
C LYS A 506 -48.99 9.86 -11.19
N ALA A 507 -49.54 10.22 -10.03
CA ALA A 507 -50.91 10.71 -9.91
C ALA A 507 -51.14 12.03 -10.67
N SER A 508 -50.14 12.91 -10.69
CA SER A 508 -50.17 14.15 -11.46
C SER A 508 -50.22 13.88 -12.97
N LEU A 509 -49.36 12.97 -13.47
CA LEU A 509 -49.38 12.54 -14.87
C LEU A 509 -50.70 11.88 -15.27
N GLU A 510 -51.29 11.05 -14.40
CA GLU A 510 -52.60 10.44 -14.64
C GLU A 510 -53.71 11.50 -14.71
N THR A 511 -53.66 12.51 -13.84
CA THR A 511 -54.60 13.64 -13.86
C THR A 511 -54.46 14.47 -15.14
N ILE A 512 -53.23 14.75 -15.58
CA ILE A 512 -52.97 15.44 -16.86
C ILE A 512 -53.55 14.62 -18.02
N ALA A 513 -53.31 13.32 -18.05
CA ALA A 513 -53.84 12.43 -19.08
C ALA A 513 -55.38 12.42 -19.08
N GLN A 514 -56.03 12.38 -17.91
CA GLN A 514 -57.49 12.48 -17.81
C GLN A 514 -58.01 13.83 -18.32
N LEU A 515 -57.35 14.94 -18.01
CA LEU A 515 -57.71 16.28 -18.50
C LEU A 515 -57.54 16.41 -20.02
N GLU A 516 -56.50 15.79 -20.59
CA GLU A 516 -56.30 15.73 -22.05
C GLU A 516 -57.40 14.93 -22.74
N MET A 517 -57.85 13.82 -22.14
CA MET A 517 -58.95 13.00 -22.68
C MET A 517 -60.33 13.66 -22.53
N HIS A 518 -60.52 14.49 -21.51
CA HIS A 518 -61.79 15.19 -21.27
C HIS A 518 -61.91 16.55 -21.97
N LYS A 519 -60.94 16.96 -22.81
CA LYS A 519 -61.06 18.17 -23.61
C LYS A 519 -62.26 18.03 -24.57
N PRO A 520 -63.38 18.74 -24.35
CA PRO A 520 -64.52 18.59 -25.22
C PRO A 520 -64.14 19.17 -26.58
N VAL A 521 -64.19 18.34 -27.61
CA VAL A 521 -64.15 18.74 -29.01
C VAL A 521 -65.46 19.49 -29.30
N ALA A 522 -65.56 20.71 -28.80
CA ALA A 522 -66.51 21.69 -29.28
C ALA A 522 -65.98 22.18 -30.63
N SER A 523 -66.42 21.49 -31.67
CA SER A 523 -66.62 21.99 -33.03
C SER A 523 -66.47 23.50 -33.19
N LEU A 524 -65.28 23.94 -33.60
CA LEU A 524 -65.04 25.25 -34.21
C LEU A 524 -64.69 25.02 -35.68
N SER A 525 -65.74 24.92 -36.47
CA SER A 525 -65.68 25.10 -37.92
C SER A 525 -65.36 26.55 -38.26
N THR A 526 -64.29 26.74 -39.02
CA THR A 526 -64.20 27.70 -40.14
C THR A 526 -64.47 29.18 -39.84
N GLN A 527 -63.39 29.97 -39.72
CA GLN A 527 -63.33 31.26 -40.39
C GLN A 527 -61.88 31.69 -40.64
N GLU A 528 -61.50 31.68 -41.92
CA GLU A 528 -60.38 32.44 -42.48
C GLU A 528 -60.69 33.93 -42.42
N GLU A 529 -59.75 34.75 -41.94
CA GLU A 529 -59.47 36.15 -42.33
C GLU A 529 -58.25 36.60 -41.49
N LYS A 530 -57.02 36.67 -42.03
CA LYS A 530 -56.42 37.72 -42.86
C LYS A 530 -56.35 39.10 -42.16
N ALA A 531 -55.12 39.62 -42.09
CA ALA A 531 -54.70 40.98 -41.69
C ALA A 531 -54.63 41.21 -40.16
N GLU A 532 -53.76 42.04 -39.57
CA GLU A 532 -52.73 42.94 -40.07
C GLU A 532 -51.85 43.38 -38.88
N SER A 533 -50.59 43.67 -39.20
CA SER A 533 -49.65 44.56 -38.50
C SER A 533 -50.26 45.55 -37.49
N VAL A 534 -49.98 45.34 -36.20
CA VAL A 534 -50.23 46.33 -35.12
C VAL A 534 -49.15 47.40 -35.16
N VAL A 535 -49.47 48.53 -35.79
CA VAL A 535 -48.78 49.82 -35.64
C VAL A 535 -49.41 50.57 -34.48
N MET A 536 -48.58 50.99 -33.53
CA MET A 536 -48.91 51.97 -32.51
C MET A 536 -49.17 53.34 -33.14
N THR A 537 -50.36 53.89 -32.95
CA THR A 537 -50.61 55.34 -32.97
C THR A 537 -51.77 55.69 -32.04
N ASP A 538 -51.40 56.30 -30.91
CA ASP A 538 -51.93 57.56 -30.38
C ASP A 538 -53.29 58.03 -30.88
N VAL A 539 -54.32 58.07 -30.01
CA VAL A 539 -55.40 59.09 -30.01
C VAL A 539 -56.02 59.17 -28.61
N GLY A 540 -55.75 60.28 -27.92
CA GLY A 540 -56.75 60.88 -27.04
C GLY A 540 -57.83 61.54 -27.90
N ASP A 541 -59.08 61.11 -27.72
CA ASP A 541 -60.28 61.96 -27.65
C ASP A 541 -61.53 61.08 -27.71
N CYS A 542 -62.32 61.17 -26.64
CA CYS A 542 -63.62 60.53 -26.55
C CYS A 542 -64.65 61.19 -27.48
N PRO A 543 -65.53 60.41 -28.12
CA PRO A 543 -66.91 60.80 -28.28
C PRO A 543 -67.77 60.01 -27.28
N ARG A 544 -68.31 60.74 -26.29
CA ARG A 544 -69.46 60.29 -25.51
C ARG A 544 -70.62 60.02 -26.46
N GLY A 545 -71.17 58.82 -26.39
CA GLY A 545 -72.55 58.57 -26.79
C GLY A 545 -72.73 57.50 -27.86
N LEU A 546 -72.58 56.24 -27.49
CA LEU A 546 -73.37 55.14 -28.05
C LEU A 546 -73.65 54.13 -26.92
N ASN A 547 -74.93 53.82 -26.74
CA ASN A 547 -75.44 52.75 -25.89
C ASN A 547 -75.02 51.39 -26.48
N GLY A 548 -73.74 51.05 -26.39
CA GLY A 548 -73.27 49.69 -26.55
C GLY A 548 -73.55 48.96 -25.25
N ALA A 549 -74.53 48.06 -25.24
CA ALA A 549 -74.54 47.00 -24.25
C ALA A 549 -73.19 46.28 -24.39
N PHE A 550 -72.22 46.60 -23.53
CA PHE A 550 -71.03 45.78 -23.37
C PHE A 550 -71.54 44.36 -23.18
N ASP A 551 -71.17 43.48 -24.11
CA ASP A 551 -71.64 42.11 -24.10
C ASP A 551 -71.25 41.53 -22.74
N ALA A 552 -72.24 41.16 -21.92
CA ALA A 552 -72.00 40.69 -20.56
C ALA A 552 -71.01 39.52 -20.53
N LYS A 553 -70.90 38.80 -21.65
CA LYS A 553 -69.90 37.76 -21.91
C LYS A 553 -68.47 38.29 -21.99
N GLU A 554 -68.24 39.44 -22.60
CA GLU A 554 -66.91 40.04 -22.70
C GLU A 554 -66.44 40.56 -21.33
N TYR A 555 -67.35 41.17 -20.56
CA TYR A 555 -67.08 41.53 -19.17
C TYR A 555 -66.74 40.29 -18.32
N GLN A 556 -67.55 39.22 -18.43
CA GLN A 556 -67.28 37.98 -17.71
C GLN A 556 -65.93 37.37 -18.11
N ARG A 557 -65.60 37.36 -19.41
CA ARG A 557 -64.29 36.87 -19.90
C ARG A 557 -63.12 37.66 -19.30
N VAL A 558 -63.25 38.98 -19.18
CA VAL A 558 -62.21 39.81 -18.56
C VAL A 558 -62.09 39.49 -17.06
N VAL A 559 -63.21 39.29 -16.36
CA VAL A 559 -63.21 38.86 -14.95
C VAL A 559 -62.55 37.49 -14.78
N ASP A 560 -62.87 36.53 -15.64
CA ASP A 560 -62.28 35.18 -15.63
C ASP A 560 -60.77 35.22 -15.94
N LEU A 561 -60.35 36.08 -16.88
CA LEU A 561 -58.93 36.27 -17.19
C LEU A 561 -58.19 36.91 -16.01
N CYS A 562 -58.76 37.95 -15.39
CA CYS A 562 -58.17 38.60 -14.24
C CYS A 562 -58.05 37.68 -13.03
N THR A 563 -59.07 36.85 -12.77
CA THR A 563 -59.05 35.86 -11.68
C THR A 563 -58.01 34.77 -11.94
N THR A 564 -57.97 34.20 -13.15
CA THR A 564 -56.93 33.23 -13.54
C THR A 564 -55.52 33.81 -13.41
N PHE A 565 -55.32 35.06 -13.84
CA PHE A 565 -54.04 35.74 -13.70
C PHE A 565 -53.66 35.97 -12.23
N GLN A 566 -54.61 36.38 -11.39
CA GLN A 566 -54.40 36.53 -9.95
C GLN A 566 -54.04 35.20 -9.28
N GLU A 567 -54.71 34.11 -9.63
CA GLU A 567 -54.38 32.76 -9.15
C GLU A 567 -52.96 32.35 -9.56
N GLN A 568 -52.58 32.56 -10.83
CA GLN A 568 -51.22 32.28 -11.30
C GLN A 568 -50.15 33.10 -10.57
N CYS A 569 -50.41 34.39 -10.32
CA CYS A 569 -49.52 35.23 -9.52
C CYS A 569 -49.38 34.70 -8.09
N LEU A 570 -50.48 34.25 -7.48
CA LEU A 570 -50.49 33.73 -6.12
C LEU A 570 -49.73 32.40 -6.03
N TRP A 571 -49.92 31.47 -6.97
CA TRP A 571 -49.18 30.21 -7.04
C TRP A 571 -47.68 30.44 -7.24
N ARG A 572 -47.28 31.31 -8.18
CA ARG A 572 -45.85 31.67 -8.33
C ARG A 572 -45.27 32.28 -7.08
N SER A 573 -46.01 33.13 -6.37
CA SER A 573 -45.54 33.72 -5.12
C SER A 573 -45.33 32.67 -4.02
N ILE A 574 -46.21 31.66 -3.94
CA ILE A 574 -46.06 30.54 -2.99
C ILE A 574 -44.84 29.70 -3.36
N GLU A 575 -44.69 29.33 -4.64
CA GLU A 575 -43.54 28.54 -5.13
C GLU A 575 -42.21 29.25 -4.85
N VAL A 576 -42.13 30.56 -5.11
CA VAL A 576 -40.94 31.36 -4.80
C VAL A 576 -40.67 31.36 -3.29
N ALA A 577 -41.68 31.65 -2.45
CA ALA A 577 -41.50 31.65 -1.00
C ALA A 577 -41.09 30.27 -0.43
N GLU A 578 -41.64 29.18 -0.96
CA GLU A 578 -41.23 27.83 -0.57
C GLU A 578 -39.80 27.50 -1.03
N SER A 579 -39.43 27.93 -2.24
CA SER A 579 -38.06 27.75 -2.75
C SER A 579 -37.05 28.53 -1.91
N GLU A 580 -37.36 29.77 -1.53
CA GLU A 580 -36.55 30.60 -0.63
C GLU A 580 -36.41 29.94 0.75
N LYS A 581 -37.50 29.38 1.30
CA LYS A 581 -37.47 28.63 2.56
C LYS A 581 -36.59 27.38 2.47
N ARG A 582 -36.65 26.62 1.37
CA ARG A 582 -35.78 25.45 1.15
C ARG A 582 -34.32 25.87 1.05
N ASN A 583 -34.02 26.95 0.32
CA ASN A 583 -32.66 27.49 0.20
C ASN A 583 -32.11 27.93 1.56
N LEU A 584 -32.88 28.68 2.35
CA LEU A 584 -32.47 29.08 3.71
C LEU A 584 -32.21 27.86 4.62
N SER A 585 -33.02 26.81 4.48
CA SER A 585 -32.79 25.56 5.22
C SER A 585 -31.53 24.82 4.77
N LEU A 586 -31.23 24.82 3.48
CA LEU A 586 -30.00 24.21 2.95
C LEU A 586 -28.76 25.01 3.36
N ASP A 587 -28.83 26.33 3.34
CA ASP A 587 -27.74 27.21 3.82
C ASP A 587 -27.47 26.99 5.32
N ALA A 588 -28.52 26.83 6.13
CA ALA A 588 -28.38 26.48 7.55
C ALA A 588 -27.69 25.13 7.75
N LYS A 589 -28.04 24.11 6.95
CA LYS A 589 -27.36 22.80 7.00
C LYS A 589 -25.91 22.87 6.52
N LEU A 590 -25.64 23.61 5.44
CA LEU A 590 -24.30 23.78 4.90
C LEU A 590 -23.38 24.49 5.90
N THR A 591 -23.88 25.53 6.57
CA THR A 591 -23.12 26.21 7.63
C THR A 591 -22.90 25.35 8.87
N GLN A 592 -23.84 24.46 9.21
CA GLN A 592 -23.66 23.46 10.26
C GLN A 592 -22.55 22.46 9.90
N VAL A 593 -22.63 21.82 8.73
CA VAL A 593 -21.62 20.85 8.26
C VAL A 593 -20.25 21.49 8.14
N THR A 594 -20.18 22.74 7.67
CA THR A 594 -18.91 23.49 7.59
C THR A 594 -18.29 23.69 8.99
N ARG A 595 -19.12 23.92 10.02
CA ARG A 595 -18.67 24.06 11.40
C ARG A 595 -18.17 22.73 11.97
N GLU A 596 -18.92 21.65 11.78
CA GLU A 596 -18.54 20.30 12.22
C GLU A 596 -17.25 19.85 11.54
N ASN A 597 -17.09 20.13 10.24
CA ASN A 597 -15.86 19.82 9.52
C ASN A 597 -14.67 20.64 10.06
N ALA A 598 -14.86 21.92 10.35
CA ALA A 598 -13.80 22.73 10.97
C ALA A 598 -13.38 22.19 12.35
N GLU A 599 -14.33 21.68 13.14
CA GLU A 599 -14.04 21.04 14.42
C GLU A 599 -13.29 19.71 14.25
N LEU A 600 -13.69 18.86 13.30
CA LEU A 600 -12.98 17.61 12.99
C LEU A 600 -11.56 17.88 12.51
N VAL A 601 -11.36 18.88 11.65
CA VAL A 601 -10.02 19.30 11.21
C VAL A 601 -9.17 19.72 12.40
N ALA A 602 -9.70 20.53 13.32
CA ALA A 602 -8.98 20.92 14.53
C ALA A 602 -8.64 19.72 15.44
N GLN A 603 -9.53 18.72 15.55
CA GLN A 603 -9.27 17.50 16.30
C GLN A 603 -8.18 16.63 15.64
N VAL A 604 -8.17 16.52 14.31
CA VAL A 604 -7.14 15.79 13.56
C VAL A 604 -5.78 16.47 13.73
N GLU A 605 -5.72 17.80 13.64
CA GLU A 605 -4.49 18.57 13.88
C GLU A 605 -3.96 18.37 15.31
N ALA A 606 -4.84 18.39 16.32
CA ALA A 606 -4.46 18.13 17.71
C ALA A 606 -3.93 16.70 17.91
N ARG A 607 -4.56 15.69 17.30
CA ARG A 607 -4.07 14.30 17.35
C ARG A 607 -2.74 14.14 16.63
N ASN A 608 -2.54 14.80 15.49
CA ASN A 608 -1.28 14.78 14.76
C ASN A 608 -0.15 15.40 15.58
N ALA A 609 -0.40 16.51 16.27
CA ALA A 609 0.55 17.11 17.20
C ALA A 609 0.95 16.13 18.32
N LEU A 610 -0.02 15.41 18.90
CA LEU A 610 0.24 14.38 19.92
C LEU A 610 1.07 13.20 19.37
N VAL A 611 0.77 12.73 18.16
CA VAL A 611 1.53 11.64 17.51
C VAL A 611 2.97 12.06 17.25
N ILE A 612 3.21 13.31 16.84
CA ILE A 612 4.56 13.85 16.66
C ILE A 612 5.30 13.86 18.00
N ASP A 613 4.69 14.33 19.09
CA ASP A 613 5.32 14.32 20.42
C ASP A 613 5.61 12.90 20.93
N LEU A 614 4.70 11.95 20.72
CA LEU A 614 4.96 10.54 21.08
C LEU A 614 6.10 9.93 20.24
N ARG A 615 6.23 10.32 18.96
CA ARG A 615 7.36 9.88 18.11
C ARG A 615 8.69 10.42 18.61
N THR A 616 8.76 11.69 19.01
CA THR A 616 9.99 12.29 19.57
C THR A 616 10.37 11.64 20.91
N GLN A 617 9.39 11.36 21.77
CA GLN A 617 9.61 10.61 23.02
C GLN A 617 10.11 9.18 22.74
N ASN A 618 9.53 8.47 21.77
CA ASN A 618 9.97 7.12 21.40
C ASN A 618 11.39 7.10 20.83
N GLN A 619 11.74 8.09 20.00
CA GLN A 619 13.11 8.27 19.50
C GLN A 619 14.10 8.50 20.65
N THR A 620 13.74 9.34 21.62
CA THR A 620 14.56 9.59 22.82
C THR A 620 14.76 8.30 23.63
N LEU A 621 13.71 7.50 23.83
CA LEU A 621 13.81 6.21 24.52
C LEU A 621 14.67 5.20 23.75
N LYS A 622 14.59 5.17 22.42
CA LYS A 622 15.48 4.34 21.58
C LYS A 622 16.95 4.76 21.72
N ALA A 623 17.23 6.06 21.76
CA ALA A 623 18.57 6.58 22.00
C ALA A 623 19.09 6.16 23.39
N HIS A 624 18.28 6.32 24.45
CA HIS A 624 18.63 5.87 25.81
C HIS A 624 18.87 4.36 25.88
N LYS A 625 18.02 3.55 25.23
CA LYS A 625 18.19 2.10 25.14
C LYS A 625 19.51 1.74 24.43
N SER A 626 19.83 2.42 23.33
CA SER A 626 21.09 2.21 22.60
C SER A 626 22.30 2.50 23.51
N LEU A 627 22.28 3.61 24.24
CA LEU A 627 23.30 3.96 25.22
C LEU A 627 23.44 2.89 26.32
N LEU A 628 22.32 2.45 26.90
CA LEU A 628 22.33 1.38 27.90
C LEU A 628 22.91 0.07 27.35
N VAL A 629 22.56 -0.31 26.12
CA VAL A 629 23.12 -1.51 25.47
C VAL A 629 24.63 -1.36 25.25
N GLN A 630 25.10 -0.18 24.83
CA GLN A 630 26.53 0.09 24.68
C GLN A 630 27.26 0.00 26.02
N GLU A 631 26.72 0.59 27.09
CA GLU A 631 27.30 0.51 28.43
C GLU A 631 27.32 -0.92 28.97
N VAL A 632 26.23 -1.69 28.80
CA VAL A 632 26.21 -3.12 29.16
C VAL A 632 27.28 -3.89 28.38
N LYS A 633 27.46 -3.60 27.09
CA LYS A 633 28.51 -4.24 26.27
C LYS A 633 29.91 -3.84 26.71
N LYS A 634 30.14 -2.59 27.15
CA LYS A 634 31.40 -2.15 27.76
C LYS A 634 31.67 -2.86 29.10
N LEU A 635 30.62 -3.18 29.86
CA LEU A 635 30.72 -3.90 31.13
C LEU A 635 30.85 -5.43 30.97
N GLN A 636 30.46 -5.98 29.82
CA GLN A 636 30.48 -7.43 29.55
C GLN A 636 31.86 -8.10 29.77
N PRO A 637 33.02 -7.51 29.39
CA PRO A 637 34.34 -8.08 29.70
C PRO A 637 34.61 -8.20 31.20
N PHE A 638 34.02 -7.32 32.01
CA PHE A 638 34.15 -7.33 33.47
C PHE A 638 33.15 -8.28 34.15
N SER A 639 32.16 -8.80 33.42
CA SER A 639 31.17 -9.76 33.95
C SER A 639 31.79 -11.11 34.34
N GLN A 640 32.93 -11.47 33.74
CA GLN A 640 33.68 -12.69 34.06
C GLN A 640 34.73 -12.49 35.15
N ILE A 641 34.92 -11.25 35.63
CA ILE A 641 35.74 -11.00 36.81
C ILE A 641 35.02 -11.63 38.00
N ASN A 642 35.44 -12.85 38.32
CA ASN A 642 34.94 -13.58 39.45
C ASN A 642 35.33 -12.79 40.70
N VAL A 643 34.39 -12.06 41.26
CA VAL A 643 34.59 -11.27 42.48
C VAL A 643 35.17 -12.16 43.59
N ALA A 644 34.82 -13.46 43.61
CA ALA A 644 35.42 -14.42 44.53
C ALA A 644 36.92 -14.68 44.25
N ALA A 645 37.35 -14.76 42.99
CA ALA A 645 38.76 -14.89 42.64
C ALA A 645 39.56 -13.62 43.00
N LEU A 646 38.99 -12.44 42.76
CA LEU A 646 39.64 -11.17 43.11
C LEU A 646 39.72 -10.98 44.64
N VAL A 647 38.71 -11.44 45.38
CA VAL A 647 38.74 -11.51 46.85
C VAL A 647 39.78 -12.53 47.33
N GLN A 648 39.92 -13.67 46.66
CA GLN A 648 40.94 -14.67 46.97
C GLN A 648 42.35 -14.11 46.74
N ASP A 649 42.62 -13.49 45.59
CA ASP A 649 43.91 -12.85 45.30
C ASP A 649 44.25 -11.76 46.32
N ALA A 650 43.25 -10.96 46.72
CA ALA A 650 43.42 -9.95 47.77
C ALA A 650 43.72 -10.59 49.14
N GLN A 651 43.12 -11.73 49.47
CA GLN A 651 43.42 -12.48 50.70
C GLN A 651 44.84 -13.09 50.65
N GLU A 652 45.25 -13.66 49.51
CA GLU A 652 46.60 -14.19 49.28
C GLU A 652 47.67 -13.09 49.38
N ALA A 653 47.42 -11.92 48.79
CA ALA A 653 48.29 -10.75 48.92
C ALA A 653 48.45 -10.29 50.37
N ARG A 654 47.35 -10.26 51.15
CA ARG A 654 47.41 -9.94 52.60
C ARG A 654 48.19 -10.99 53.39
N MET A 655 48.06 -12.27 53.05
CA MET A 655 48.86 -13.33 53.69
C MET A 655 50.34 -13.18 53.36
N MET A 656 50.68 -12.91 52.10
CA MET A 656 52.06 -12.61 51.68
C MET A 656 52.64 -11.39 52.39
N GLN A 657 51.87 -10.30 52.49
CA GLN A 657 52.30 -9.10 53.21
C GLN A 657 52.57 -9.39 54.69
N ARG A 658 51.71 -10.15 55.36
CA ARG A 658 51.94 -10.58 56.76
C ARG A 658 53.17 -11.48 56.89
N SER A 659 53.40 -12.38 55.94
CA SER A 659 54.57 -13.26 55.90
C SER A 659 55.86 -12.46 55.70
N LEU A 660 55.89 -11.54 54.74
CA LEU A 660 57.02 -10.65 54.49
C LEU A 660 57.30 -9.74 55.68
N GLN A 661 56.26 -9.18 56.32
CA GLN A 661 56.43 -8.39 57.54
C GLN A 661 57.02 -9.23 58.67
N ALA A 662 56.59 -10.48 58.85
CA ALA A 662 57.15 -11.39 59.83
C ALA A 662 58.63 -11.74 59.53
N GLN A 663 58.98 -11.94 58.26
CA GLN A 663 60.37 -12.16 57.84
C GLN A 663 61.23 -10.92 58.06
N LEU A 664 60.71 -9.72 57.77
CA LEU A 664 61.38 -8.44 58.03
C LEU A 664 61.64 -8.27 59.53
N ASN A 665 60.63 -8.53 60.36
CA ASN A 665 60.76 -8.48 61.81
C ASN A 665 61.78 -9.51 62.33
N ALA A 666 61.78 -10.73 61.79
CA ALA A 666 62.75 -11.78 62.15
C ALA A 666 64.18 -11.45 61.68
N ALA A 667 64.34 -10.85 60.50
CA ALA A 667 65.62 -10.37 59.99
C ALA A 667 66.12 -9.18 60.83
N SER A 668 65.23 -8.27 61.21
CA SER A 668 65.51 -7.17 62.13
C SER A 668 65.92 -7.65 63.53
N MET A 669 65.51 -8.84 63.95
CA MET A 669 65.97 -9.48 65.19
C MET A 669 67.28 -10.26 65.02
N ARG A 670 67.66 -10.66 63.79
CA ARG A 670 68.93 -11.33 63.48
C ARG A 670 70.07 -10.34 63.18
N ILE A 671 69.73 -9.12 62.78
CA ILE A 671 70.67 -8.01 62.74
C ILE A 671 70.87 -7.58 64.19
N ASP A 672 71.79 -8.26 64.87
CA ASP A 672 72.27 -7.85 66.18
C ASP A 672 72.82 -6.42 66.06
N PRO A 673 72.30 -5.42 66.81
CA PRO A 673 72.80 -4.05 66.78
C PRO A 673 74.20 -3.91 67.42
N ALA A 674 74.90 -5.01 67.68
CA ALA A 674 76.16 -5.07 68.40
C ALA A 674 77.41 -5.33 67.53
N SER A 675 77.31 -5.48 66.20
CA SER A 675 78.49 -5.85 65.38
C SER A 675 78.78 -5.04 64.11
N LEU A 676 78.30 -3.80 63.96
CA LEU A 676 78.80 -2.90 62.91
C LEU A 676 79.34 -1.59 63.48
N SER A 677 80.66 -1.51 63.38
CA SER A 677 81.59 -0.41 63.69
C SER A 677 81.18 0.93 63.07
N PRO A 678 81.46 2.06 63.74
CA PRO A 678 81.16 3.39 63.23
C PRO A 678 82.24 3.84 62.24
N VAL A 679 81.85 4.29 61.04
CA VAL A 679 82.70 5.08 60.14
C VAL A 679 81.88 6.25 59.59
N PRO A 680 82.45 7.46 59.49
CA PRO A 680 81.70 8.71 59.39
C PRO A 680 81.60 9.26 57.96
N ALA A 681 80.72 10.26 57.86
CA ALA A 681 80.74 11.42 56.96
C ALA A 681 80.27 11.29 55.50
N GLU A 682 79.33 12.19 55.19
CA GLU A 682 79.14 12.96 53.96
C GLU A 682 78.76 12.22 52.66
N THR A 683 77.52 12.43 52.21
CA THR A 683 77.22 13.46 51.20
C THR A 683 75.72 13.64 51.00
N THR A 684 75.33 14.91 51.05
CA THR A 684 74.08 15.56 50.63
C THR A 684 73.60 15.18 49.23
N LEU A 685 72.27 15.07 49.07
CA LEU A 685 71.41 15.56 47.96
C LEU A 685 69.95 15.34 48.47
N LYS A 686 69.19 16.37 48.89
CA LYS A 686 68.32 17.24 48.05
C LYS A 686 67.54 16.38 47.03
N ASP A 687 66.21 16.26 47.02
CA ASP A 687 65.19 17.30 47.15
C ASP A 687 63.78 16.64 47.19
N GLU A 688 62.82 17.40 47.74
CA GLU A 688 61.36 17.39 47.50
C GLU A 688 60.46 16.33 48.16
N GLU A 689 60.00 16.74 49.35
CA GLU A 689 58.74 16.39 50.01
C GLU A 689 57.54 16.76 49.12
N GLU A 690 56.59 15.84 48.96
CA GLU A 690 55.17 16.20 48.99
C GLU A 690 54.41 15.08 49.74
N GLU A 691 54.04 15.41 50.97
CA GLU A 691 53.15 14.64 51.83
C GLU A 691 51.76 14.57 51.20
N SER A 692 51.23 13.37 51.04
CA SER A 692 49.79 13.17 50.89
C SER A 692 49.36 12.06 51.85
N GLU A 693 48.82 12.49 52.99
CA GLU A 693 48.08 11.65 53.93
C GLU A 693 46.88 10.99 53.24
N PRO A 694 46.62 9.67 53.42
CA PRO A 694 45.34 9.09 53.04
C PRO A 694 44.28 9.46 54.09
N GLY A 695 43.58 10.56 53.85
CA GLY A 695 42.40 10.96 54.62
C GLY A 695 41.24 9.98 54.43
N PHE A 696 40.83 9.33 55.52
CA PHE A 696 39.63 8.49 55.58
C PHE A 696 38.41 9.43 55.70
N VAL A 697 37.59 9.55 54.65
CA VAL A 697 36.35 10.33 54.67
C VAL A 697 35.19 9.39 55.03
N VAL A 698 34.63 9.57 56.22
CA VAL A 698 33.34 9.00 56.63
C VAL A 698 32.25 9.92 56.07
N ILE A 699 31.42 9.41 55.15
CA ILE A 699 30.27 10.14 54.61
C ILE A 699 29.04 9.72 55.43
N GLU A 700 28.55 10.61 56.29
CA GLU A 700 27.23 10.49 56.92
C GLU A 700 26.14 10.76 55.88
N SER A 701 25.19 9.83 55.77
CA SER A 701 24.03 9.93 54.89
C SER A 701 23.04 10.94 55.48
N LYS A 702 22.87 12.08 54.80
CA LYS A 702 21.87 13.09 55.15
C LYS A 702 20.56 12.77 54.45
N ASP A 703 19.60 12.25 55.20
CA ASP A 703 18.21 12.07 54.76
C ASP A 703 17.67 13.37 54.14
N HIS A 704 17.21 13.31 52.90
CA HIS A 704 16.34 14.32 52.31
C HIS A 704 14.94 13.73 52.17
N SER A 705 14.09 14.10 53.13
CA SER A 705 12.65 13.94 53.03
C SER A 705 12.14 14.81 51.87
N ASN A 706 11.65 14.17 50.82
CA ASN A 706 10.76 14.85 49.88
C ASN A 706 9.38 14.99 50.53
N ASP A 707 9.17 16.12 51.19
CA ASP A 707 7.88 16.79 51.13
C ASP A 707 7.74 17.29 49.69
N ASP A 708 6.73 16.84 48.94
CA ASP A 708 6.09 17.79 48.06
C ASP A 708 4.58 17.66 48.01
N LYS A 709 4.00 18.85 48.02
CA LYS A 709 2.61 19.18 48.24
C LYS A 709 1.83 19.00 46.95
N THR A 710 0.66 18.39 47.13
CA THR A 710 -0.61 18.86 46.58
C THR A 710 -0.60 20.31 46.04
N MET A 711 -0.83 20.48 44.75
CA MET A 711 -1.65 21.59 44.27
C MET A 711 -2.60 21.13 43.17
N ALA A 712 -3.87 21.24 43.53
CA ALA A 712 -5.03 21.20 42.67
C ALA A 712 -5.25 22.57 41.99
N ARG A 713 -6.14 22.56 40.98
CA ARG A 713 -6.86 23.65 40.28
C ARG A 713 -6.22 24.12 38.97
N SER A 714 -6.97 24.37 37.90
CA SER A 714 -8.42 24.56 37.68
C SER A 714 -8.86 23.94 36.36
#